data_AF-A0A167JE43-F1
#
_entry.id   AF-A0A167JE43-F1
#
_cell.length_a   1.000
_cell.length_b   1.000
_cell.length_c   1.000
_cell.angle_alpha   90.00
_cell.angle_beta   90.00
_cell.angle_gamma   90.00
#
_symmetry.space_group_name_H-M   'P 1'
#
loop_
_entity.id
_entity.type
_entity.pdbx_description
1 polymer ?
#
loop_
_entity_poly.entity_id
_entity_poly.type
_entity_poly.pdbx_seq_one_letter_code
_entity_poly.pdbx_strand_id
1 'polypeptide(L)'
;MEAQIERVVDILSNPRSDQSLQGQALEYLGQVRSDPQAWQACTNLYVRTSPRASDLARMTCLEIINYAVYNHGLDTDSLSYLKQTLLEYTRQTYGPDTQNEPDQPHIQNKLTQTLTYLFVFLYQNGWQSFLEDFLALTGISNGVNNVRGTLFYLRILSSIHDEIADMLLSRQSNESKRNTELKDQLRAQDMHRVADSWKQLLARYSDNDAVVEMVLRVIGKWASWMDISLIISQDMLSLILPVVGRHQNEGRADKVRDVAIETLTEICGKKMRSADKMEMISFLSLQSIVSQLVAMPLLSEYRGTSQYDTDLAEVVAKLVNSVVSDIIRALDDPQISDDTRSRAKQHLNDFLPLLLRFFTDEYDEVCSTVIPALTDLLTFLRKLGQLPEEYNRMLAPILDAIIRKMRYDETSSWGNEDEQTDEAEFQELRKKLQNLQKTIAAINQPLYMDMLSNLVATTFQTLNQRGSEMDWRDLDLALHEMYLFGELALPNHGPGTKNQPSSEASERLVVMVTKMVESGIASFSHPAILLQYMEICVRYSAVFDTNTQYIPQVLENFVRLVHHEHVRLKTRSWYLFHRFIKQLRGRVGNVAETVIQSIGDLLPIKAEVPGEDADDDMSSDESDHSADALFTSQLYLFEAIGCISSTSSTPVEKQALYVRSVMEPLFQDMEVHLPRAKSGDAQANLQIHHIVMALGTLAHGFSDWTPGSTSKEHTPPDKVVAAEFSRAAEAILIALSQLNSSCEIRTACRSAFSKLLGVLGAAVLPQLPQWIDGLLSQSSSKDEMAMFLRLLDQVVFGFKAEIYDVLNALLTPLLQRIFAGLTEPIHGTDDEIQLAELRREYLSFIQIILNNGLEGVLISEANQGYFESLISSVIELGKILDGNLGPSRHAFTILLRISSIWGGPDVATISQNPTAPIGSASPVIPGFDQFMIDRFHNACWEVLRNPNFRPGQDAQTKQILVEIASLEQLIYTKTGDAFIQNLQNGVFASLGINGDEFLRSLTTSTDKKQFPSYLQGLLKSRQ
;
A
#
# COMPACT_ATOMS: atom_id res chain seq x y z
N MET A 1 -32.46 -5.94 -39.67
CA MET A 1 -31.77 -5.53 -38.43
C MET A 1 -32.20 -6.39 -37.24
N GLU A 2 -33.47 -6.39 -36.81
CA GLU A 2 -33.94 -7.18 -35.63
C GLU A 2 -33.53 -8.67 -35.66
N ALA A 3 -33.86 -9.40 -36.73
CA ALA A 3 -33.49 -10.82 -36.87
C ALA A 3 -31.98 -11.09 -37.02
N GLN A 4 -31.18 -10.06 -37.37
CA GLN A 4 -29.72 -10.17 -37.45
C GLN A 4 -29.09 -10.01 -36.08
N ILE A 5 -29.59 -9.06 -35.27
CA ILE A 5 -29.15 -8.87 -33.89
C ILE A 5 -29.39 -10.13 -33.07
N GLU A 6 -30.58 -10.73 -33.17
CA GLU A 6 -30.92 -11.97 -32.45
C GLU A 6 -29.99 -13.13 -32.82
N ARG A 7 -29.74 -13.35 -34.12
CA ARG A 7 -28.81 -14.40 -34.59
C ARG A 7 -27.37 -14.18 -34.15
N VAL A 8 -26.90 -12.94 -34.18
CA VAL A 8 -25.54 -12.57 -33.78
C VAL A 8 -25.33 -12.82 -32.29
N VAL A 9 -26.31 -12.46 -31.47
CA VAL A 9 -26.27 -12.72 -30.03
C VAL A 9 -26.32 -14.24 -29.75
N ASP A 10 -27.12 -15.00 -30.48
CA ASP A 10 -27.18 -16.46 -30.36
C ASP A 10 -25.83 -17.12 -30.72
N ILE A 11 -25.14 -16.64 -31.77
CA ILE A 11 -23.80 -17.12 -32.16
C ILE A 11 -22.77 -16.88 -31.05
N LEU A 12 -22.82 -15.70 -30.40
CA LEU A 12 -21.90 -15.34 -29.31
C LEU A 12 -22.21 -16.07 -28.01
N SER A 13 -23.48 -16.41 -27.77
CA SER A 13 -23.90 -17.19 -26.60
C SER A 13 -23.45 -18.66 -26.65
N ASN A 14 -23.13 -19.17 -27.84
CA ASN A 14 -22.76 -20.56 -28.05
C ASN A 14 -21.22 -20.73 -28.01
N PRO A 15 -20.66 -21.37 -26.96
CA PRO A 15 -19.23 -21.58 -26.84
C PRO A 15 -18.67 -22.59 -27.86
N ARG A 16 -19.53 -23.28 -28.62
CA ARG A 16 -19.14 -24.21 -29.71
C ARG A 16 -19.12 -23.56 -31.08
N SER A 17 -19.41 -22.27 -31.18
CA SER A 17 -19.31 -21.52 -32.45
C SER A 17 -17.85 -21.37 -32.88
N ASP A 18 -17.61 -21.29 -34.19
CA ASP A 18 -16.28 -21.02 -34.75
C ASP A 18 -15.76 -19.65 -34.29
N GLN A 19 -14.49 -19.57 -33.89
CA GLN A 19 -13.84 -18.32 -33.46
C GLN A 19 -13.89 -17.25 -34.55
N SER A 20 -13.83 -17.65 -35.83
CA SER A 20 -13.95 -16.71 -36.95
C SER A 20 -15.34 -16.04 -37.02
N LEU A 21 -16.39 -16.82 -36.75
CA LEU A 21 -17.78 -16.35 -36.72
C LEU A 21 -18.07 -15.52 -35.46
N GLN A 22 -17.48 -15.88 -34.32
CA GLN A 22 -17.56 -15.07 -33.10
C GLN A 22 -16.88 -13.71 -33.29
N GLY A 23 -15.73 -13.65 -33.97
CA GLY A 23 -15.08 -12.39 -34.33
C GLY A 23 -15.96 -11.49 -35.20
N GLN A 24 -16.57 -12.04 -36.25
CA GLN A 24 -17.49 -11.29 -37.12
C GLN A 24 -18.76 -10.83 -36.38
N ALA A 25 -19.28 -11.67 -35.48
CA ALA A 25 -20.43 -11.35 -34.66
C ALA A 25 -20.14 -10.20 -33.68
N LEU A 26 -18.95 -10.18 -33.05
CA LEU A 26 -18.50 -9.06 -32.20
C LEU A 26 -18.32 -7.77 -33.00
N GLU A 27 -17.72 -7.84 -34.18
CA GLU A 27 -17.55 -6.68 -35.06
C GLU A 27 -18.90 -6.08 -35.45
N TYR A 28 -19.87 -6.93 -35.82
CA TYR A 28 -21.22 -6.48 -36.15
C TYR A 28 -21.93 -5.84 -34.95
N LEU A 29 -21.83 -6.40 -33.74
CA LEU A 29 -22.38 -5.74 -32.54
C LEU A 29 -21.73 -4.38 -32.27
N GLY A 30 -20.41 -4.27 -32.50
CA GLY A 30 -19.71 -2.99 -32.45
C GLY A 30 -20.29 -1.97 -33.43
N GLN A 31 -20.55 -2.37 -34.67
CA GLN A 31 -21.17 -1.52 -35.69
C GLN A 31 -22.60 -1.09 -35.31
N VAL A 32 -23.42 -2.03 -34.80
CA VAL A 32 -24.79 -1.73 -34.35
C VAL A 32 -24.80 -0.75 -33.16
N ARG A 33 -23.82 -0.84 -32.25
CA ARG A 33 -23.68 0.11 -31.14
C ARG A 33 -23.36 1.52 -31.63
N SER A 34 -22.54 1.65 -32.67
CA SER A 34 -22.17 2.93 -33.27
C SER A 34 -23.25 3.53 -34.18
N ASP A 35 -24.22 2.73 -34.65
CA ASP A 35 -25.32 3.20 -35.51
C ASP A 35 -26.35 4.03 -34.71
N PRO A 36 -26.55 5.33 -35.05
CA PRO A 36 -27.52 6.20 -34.36
C PRO A 36 -28.99 5.76 -34.47
N GLN A 37 -29.35 4.87 -35.39
CA GLN A 37 -30.73 4.41 -35.60
C GLN A 37 -31.00 2.99 -35.05
N ALA A 38 -29.96 2.28 -34.62
CA ALA A 38 -30.09 0.90 -34.15
C ALA A 38 -31.02 0.73 -32.94
N TRP A 39 -31.15 1.76 -32.11
CA TRP A 39 -32.02 1.74 -30.93
C TRP A 39 -33.48 1.45 -31.29
N GLN A 40 -33.98 1.82 -32.47
CA GLN A 40 -35.36 1.56 -32.90
C GLN A 40 -35.62 0.05 -33.05
N ALA A 41 -34.72 -0.64 -33.76
CA ALA A 41 -34.79 -2.09 -33.93
C ALA A 41 -34.63 -2.82 -32.59
N CYS A 42 -33.71 -2.35 -31.73
CA CYS A 42 -33.54 -2.90 -30.38
C CYS A 42 -34.79 -2.71 -29.50
N THR A 43 -35.48 -1.57 -29.61
CA THR A 43 -36.71 -1.30 -28.85
C THR A 43 -37.83 -2.26 -29.25
N ASN A 44 -38.06 -2.43 -30.55
CA ASN A 44 -39.07 -3.36 -31.05
C ASN A 44 -38.76 -4.81 -30.67
N LEU A 45 -37.49 -5.21 -30.77
CA LEU A 45 -37.04 -6.55 -30.41
C LEU A 45 -37.21 -6.83 -28.91
N TYR A 46 -36.99 -5.83 -28.06
CA TYR A 46 -37.14 -5.95 -26.61
C TYR A 46 -38.61 -6.14 -26.17
N VAL A 47 -39.54 -5.37 -26.75
CA VAL A 47 -40.97 -5.37 -26.39
C VAL A 47 -41.75 -6.53 -27.02
N ARG A 48 -41.18 -7.20 -28.03
CA ARG A 48 -41.79 -8.34 -28.73
C ARG A 48 -42.14 -9.48 -27.78
N THR A 49 -43.43 -9.76 -27.63
CA THR A 49 -43.95 -10.76 -26.69
C THR A 49 -44.21 -12.14 -27.34
N SER A 50 -44.33 -12.22 -28.67
CA SER A 50 -44.57 -13.49 -29.38
C SER A 50 -43.91 -13.53 -30.77
N PRO A 51 -42.93 -14.43 -31.02
CA PRO A 51 -42.15 -15.15 -30.02
C PRO A 51 -41.27 -14.18 -29.20
N ARG A 52 -41.16 -14.42 -27.90
CA ARG A 52 -40.29 -13.65 -27.00
C ARG A 52 -38.84 -13.88 -27.42
N ALA A 53 -38.07 -12.80 -27.59
CA ALA A 53 -36.65 -12.87 -27.90
C ALA A 53 -35.86 -13.47 -26.72
N SER A 54 -34.67 -14.01 -26.99
CA SER A 54 -33.80 -14.58 -25.96
C SER A 54 -33.39 -13.52 -24.92
N ASP A 55 -33.20 -13.94 -23.66
CA ASP A 55 -32.86 -13.04 -22.55
C ASP A 55 -31.56 -12.24 -22.82
N LEU A 56 -30.57 -12.89 -23.46
CA LEU A 56 -29.33 -12.24 -23.86
C LEU A 56 -29.57 -11.17 -24.94
N ALA A 57 -30.38 -11.47 -25.97
CA ALA A 57 -30.70 -10.50 -27.01
C ALA A 57 -31.43 -9.28 -26.42
N ARG A 58 -32.35 -9.51 -25.48
CA ARG A 58 -33.08 -8.45 -24.78
C ARG A 58 -32.15 -7.59 -23.91
N MET A 59 -31.18 -8.18 -23.22
CA MET A 59 -30.12 -7.45 -22.50
C MET A 59 -29.27 -6.59 -23.45
N THR A 60 -28.80 -7.16 -24.57
CA THR A 60 -28.02 -6.43 -25.57
C THR A 60 -28.83 -5.26 -26.16
N CYS A 61 -30.13 -5.46 -26.41
CA CYS A 61 -31.02 -4.39 -26.89
C CYS A 61 -31.09 -3.22 -25.91
N LEU A 62 -31.30 -3.49 -24.62
CA LEU A 62 -31.33 -2.44 -23.59
C LEU A 62 -29.98 -1.73 -23.44
N GLU A 63 -28.86 -2.44 -23.59
CA GLU A 63 -27.53 -1.83 -23.59
C GLU A 63 -27.33 -0.86 -24.77
N ILE A 64 -27.76 -1.24 -25.97
CA ILE A 64 -27.69 -0.38 -27.16
C ILE A 64 -28.61 0.84 -26.98
N ILE A 65 -29.80 0.66 -26.42
CA ILE A 65 -30.71 1.77 -26.11
C ILE A 65 -30.07 2.73 -25.11
N ASN A 66 -29.47 2.23 -24.02
CA ASN A 66 -28.77 3.06 -23.05
C ASN A 66 -27.61 3.83 -23.67
N TYR A 67 -26.81 3.17 -24.50
CA TYR A 67 -25.72 3.81 -25.22
C TYR A 67 -26.23 4.95 -26.11
N ALA A 68 -27.36 4.75 -26.80
CA ALA A 68 -27.96 5.77 -27.66
C ALA A 68 -28.53 6.96 -26.87
N VAL A 69 -29.22 6.71 -25.74
CA VAL A 69 -29.77 7.76 -24.88
C VAL A 69 -28.64 8.64 -24.31
N TYR A 70 -27.53 8.04 -23.87
CA TYR A 70 -26.47 8.75 -23.17
C TYR A 70 -25.39 9.35 -24.09
N ASN A 71 -24.97 8.64 -25.15
CA ASN A 71 -23.85 9.06 -26.01
C ASN A 71 -24.30 9.70 -27.33
N HIS A 72 -25.36 9.19 -27.96
CA HIS A 72 -25.83 9.73 -29.24
C HIS A 72 -26.73 10.96 -29.08
N GLY A 73 -27.33 11.16 -27.89
CA GLY A 73 -28.13 12.35 -27.58
C GLY A 73 -29.40 12.44 -28.43
N LEU A 74 -30.34 11.52 -28.20
CA LEU A 74 -31.60 11.43 -28.95
C LEU A 74 -32.46 12.71 -28.84
N ASP A 75 -33.20 13.02 -29.90
CA ASP A 75 -34.15 14.12 -29.95
C ASP A 75 -35.40 13.86 -29.08
N THR A 76 -36.15 14.92 -28.79
CA THR A 76 -37.31 14.87 -27.89
C THR A 76 -38.42 13.92 -28.38
N ASP A 77 -38.62 13.80 -29.69
CA ASP A 77 -39.66 12.92 -30.25
C ASP A 77 -39.24 11.45 -30.12
N SER A 78 -37.98 11.14 -30.42
CA SER A 78 -37.40 9.80 -30.20
C SER A 78 -37.43 9.36 -28.74
N LEU A 79 -37.05 10.25 -27.82
CA LEU A 79 -37.13 9.98 -26.37
C LEU A 79 -38.58 9.79 -25.91
N SER A 80 -39.53 10.54 -26.48
CA SER A 80 -40.96 10.40 -26.18
C SER A 80 -41.52 9.06 -26.67
N TYR A 81 -41.11 8.60 -27.86
CA TYR A 81 -41.46 7.27 -28.38
C TYR A 81 -40.91 6.14 -27.49
N LEU A 82 -39.63 6.23 -27.09
CA LEU A 82 -39.01 5.29 -26.16
C LEU A 82 -39.76 5.24 -24.82
N LYS A 83 -40.05 6.42 -24.25
CA LYS A 83 -40.85 6.56 -23.03
C LYS A 83 -42.18 5.83 -23.16
N GLN A 84 -42.98 6.13 -24.19
CA GLN A 84 -44.32 5.55 -24.36
C GLN A 84 -44.26 4.03 -24.52
N THR A 85 -43.32 3.55 -25.33
CA THR A 85 -43.18 2.12 -25.65
C THR A 85 -42.75 1.30 -24.43
N LEU A 86 -41.75 1.77 -23.68
CA LEU A 86 -41.28 1.08 -22.47
C LEU A 86 -42.26 1.22 -21.29
N LEU A 87 -42.97 2.34 -21.19
CA LEU A 87 -44.00 2.54 -20.17
C LEU A 87 -45.21 1.62 -20.41
N GLU A 88 -45.64 1.46 -21.65
CA GLU A 88 -46.71 0.52 -22.00
C GLU A 88 -46.29 -0.93 -21.72
N TYR A 89 -45.06 -1.31 -22.10
CA TYR A 89 -44.51 -2.63 -21.77
C TYR A 89 -44.49 -2.89 -20.26
N THR A 90 -44.07 -1.91 -19.46
CA THR A 90 -44.02 -2.03 -18.00
C THR A 90 -45.42 -2.12 -17.38
N ARG A 91 -46.40 -1.38 -17.90
CA ARG A 91 -47.80 -1.49 -17.45
C ARG A 91 -48.38 -2.87 -17.73
N GLN A 92 -48.14 -3.44 -18.91
CA GLN A 92 -48.64 -4.78 -19.29
C GLN A 92 -47.97 -5.91 -18.50
N THR A 93 -46.71 -5.72 -18.11
CA THR A 93 -45.89 -6.76 -17.46
C THR A 93 -45.94 -6.69 -15.93
N TYR A 94 -45.94 -5.48 -15.35
CA TYR A 94 -45.86 -5.25 -13.91
C TYR A 94 -47.09 -4.56 -13.31
N GLY A 95 -48.08 -4.16 -14.11
CA GLY A 95 -49.34 -3.57 -13.63
C GLY A 95 -50.24 -4.56 -12.90
N PRO A 96 -51.34 -4.08 -12.29
CA PRO A 96 -52.28 -4.93 -11.55
C PRO A 96 -52.99 -5.97 -12.44
N ASP A 97 -53.22 -5.63 -13.71
CA ASP A 97 -53.81 -6.51 -14.72
C ASP A 97 -52.70 -7.11 -15.61
N THR A 98 -51.90 -8.03 -15.07
CA THR A 98 -50.73 -8.59 -15.78
C THR A 98 -51.15 -9.41 -17.00
N GLN A 99 -50.59 -9.08 -18.17
CA GLN A 99 -50.80 -9.80 -19.43
C GLN A 99 -49.58 -10.64 -19.84
N ASN A 100 -48.39 -10.27 -19.35
CA ASN A 100 -47.12 -10.89 -19.73
C ASN A 100 -46.46 -11.63 -18.56
N GLU A 101 -45.59 -12.59 -18.88
CA GLU A 101 -44.74 -13.24 -17.89
C GLU A 101 -43.66 -12.29 -17.35
N PRO A 102 -43.37 -12.32 -16.03
CA PRO A 102 -42.37 -11.44 -15.42
C PRO A 102 -40.99 -11.65 -16.05
N ASP A 103 -40.22 -10.57 -16.21
CA ASP A 103 -38.84 -10.69 -16.67
C ASP A 103 -37.95 -11.34 -15.61
N GLN A 104 -36.83 -11.92 -16.02
CA GLN A 104 -35.80 -12.39 -15.09
C GLN A 104 -35.16 -11.21 -14.34
N PRO A 105 -34.63 -11.41 -13.11
CA PRO A 105 -34.09 -10.32 -12.28
C PRO A 105 -33.05 -9.43 -12.98
N HIS A 106 -32.17 -10.01 -13.80
CA HIS A 106 -31.15 -9.25 -14.52
C HIS A 106 -31.73 -8.33 -15.61
N ILE A 107 -32.78 -8.78 -16.32
CA ILE A 107 -33.51 -7.95 -17.29
C ILE A 107 -34.29 -6.84 -16.58
N GLN A 108 -34.93 -7.16 -15.45
CA GLN A 108 -35.61 -6.16 -14.63
C GLN A 108 -34.65 -5.04 -14.22
N ASN A 109 -33.45 -5.39 -13.72
CA ASN A 109 -32.44 -4.40 -13.33
C ASN A 109 -32.00 -3.53 -14.51
N LYS A 110 -31.80 -4.13 -15.69
CA LYS A 110 -31.41 -3.39 -16.89
C LYS A 110 -32.51 -2.49 -17.44
N LEU A 111 -33.76 -2.96 -17.39
CA LEU A 111 -34.94 -2.17 -17.74
C LEU A 111 -35.07 -0.97 -16.79
N THR A 112 -34.93 -1.20 -15.48
CA THR A 112 -34.92 -0.13 -14.49
C THR A 112 -33.84 0.90 -14.79
N GLN A 113 -32.60 0.48 -15.07
CA GLN A 113 -31.51 1.40 -15.46
C GLN A 113 -31.90 2.24 -16.70
N THR A 114 -32.47 1.60 -17.72
CA THR A 114 -32.90 2.27 -18.96
C THR A 114 -33.97 3.32 -18.70
N LEU A 115 -34.96 2.98 -17.87
CA LEU A 115 -36.02 3.91 -17.46
C LEU A 115 -35.48 5.07 -16.62
N THR A 116 -34.51 4.83 -15.75
CA THR A 116 -33.82 5.87 -14.99
C THR A 116 -33.02 6.81 -15.89
N TYR A 117 -32.34 6.30 -16.92
CA TYR A 117 -31.68 7.16 -17.91
C TYR A 117 -32.68 8.04 -18.66
N LEU A 118 -33.82 7.48 -19.09
CA LEU A 118 -34.89 8.29 -19.69
C LEU A 118 -35.42 9.34 -18.72
N PHE A 119 -35.58 9.00 -17.43
CA PHE A 119 -35.96 9.96 -16.38
C PHE A 119 -34.99 11.14 -16.30
N VAL A 120 -33.67 10.88 -16.28
CA VAL A 120 -32.64 11.93 -16.18
C VAL A 120 -32.76 12.99 -17.30
N PHE A 121 -33.13 12.59 -18.52
CA PHE A 121 -33.27 13.50 -19.65
C PHE A 121 -34.68 14.10 -19.82
N LEU A 122 -35.73 13.36 -19.44
CA LEU A 122 -37.13 13.74 -19.72
C LEU A 122 -37.86 14.40 -18.54
N TYR A 123 -37.39 14.23 -17.30
CA TYR A 123 -38.10 14.72 -16.13
C TYR A 123 -38.25 16.26 -16.13
N GLN A 124 -37.16 16.98 -16.45
CA GLN A 124 -37.20 18.44 -16.63
C GLN A 124 -37.96 18.87 -17.89
N ASN A 125 -38.10 17.97 -18.87
CA ASN A 125 -38.59 18.24 -20.22
C ASN A 125 -39.98 17.62 -20.49
N GLY A 126 -40.82 17.51 -19.45
CA GLY A 126 -42.24 17.19 -19.60
C GLY A 126 -42.70 15.83 -19.06
N TRP A 127 -41.83 15.00 -18.46
CA TRP A 127 -42.23 13.76 -17.78
C TRP A 127 -42.31 13.90 -16.25
N GLN A 128 -43.02 14.92 -15.77
CA GLN A 128 -43.23 15.15 -14.32
C GLN A 128 -44.10 14.06 -13.67
N SER A 129 -44.94 13.36 -14.44
CA SER A 129 -45.76 12.24 -13.95
C SER A 129 -44.97 10.95 -13.67
N PHE A 130 -43.64 10.93 -13.87
CA PHE A 130 -42.83 9.71 -13.85
C PHE A 130 -43.08 8.86 -12.60
N LEU A 131 -43.02 9.46 -11.40
CA LEU A 131 -43.21 8.70 -10.16
C LEU A 131 -44.67 8.24 -9.97
N GLU A 132 -45.66 9.00 -10.44
CA GLU A 132 -47.06 8.60 -10.43
C GLU A 132 -47.30 7.38 -11.32
N ASP A 133 -46.70 7.39 -12.52
CA ASP A 133 -46.82 6.33 -13.51
C ASP A 133 -46.34 4.98 -12.95
N PHE A 134 -45.21 4.96 -12.22
CA PHE A 134 -44.71 3.73 -11.58
C PHE A 134 -45.38 3.42 -10.25
N LEU A 135 -45.82 4.42 -9.48
CA LEU A 135 -46.60 4.21 -8.27
C LEU A 135 -47.94 3.53 -8.58
N ALA A 136 -48.56 3.84 -9.73
CA ALA A 136 -49.80 3.19 -10.17
C ALA A 136 -49.64 1.66 -10.35
N LEU A 137 -48.42 1.18 -10.67
CA LEU A 137 -48.14 -0.25 -10.80
C LEU A 137 -48.34 -1.01 -9.49
N THR A 138 -48.16 -0.36 -8.35
CA THR A 138 -48.32 -1.00 -7.02
C THR A 138 -49.74 -1.47 -6.72
N GLY A 139 -50.75 -0.95 -7.44
CA GLY A 139 -52.17 -1.22 -7.19
C GLY A 139 -52.75 -0.48 -5.99
N ILE A 140 -51.97 0.41 -5.35
CA ILE A 140 -52.40 1.20 -4.17
C ILE A 140 -53.67 2.01 -4.47
N SER A 141 -53.69 2.75 -5.58
CA SER A 141 -54.82 3.59 -6.00
C SER A 141 -56.12 2.80 -6.23
N ASN A 142 -55.99 1.52 -6.59
CA ASN A 142 -57.10 0.65 -6.95
C ASN A 142 -57.49 -0.31 -5.81
N GLY A 143 -56.78 -0.27 -4.68
CA GLY A 143 -56.99 -1.20 -3.56
C GLY A 143 -56.60 -2.65 -3.86
N VAL A 144 -55.79 -2.90 -4.89
CA VAL A 144 -55.37 -4.25 -5.32
C VAL A 144 -53.95 -4.52 -4.83
N ASN A 145 -53.70 -5.72 -4.31
CA ASN A 145 -52.36 -6.15 -3.93
C ASN A 145 -51.57 -6.59 -5.18
N ASN A 146 -50.56 -5.81 -5.58
CA ASN A 146 -49.63 -6.18 -6.64
C ASN A 146 -48.17 -6.14 -6.15
N VAL A 147 -47.67 -7.30 -5.68
CA VAL A 147 -46.30 -7.45 -5.18
C VAL A 147 -45.27 -7.22 -6.29
N ARG A 148 -45.53 -7.68 -7.52
CA ARG A 148 -44.60 -7.55 -8.66
C ARG A 148 -44.39 -6.08 -9.04
N GLY A 149 -45.48 -5.34 -9.19
CA GLY A 149 -45.44 -3.90 -9.46
C GLY A 149 -44.81 -3.12 -8.31
N THR A 150 -45.06 -3.53 -7.06
CA THR A 150 -44.46 -2.93 -5.87
C THR A 150 -42.95 -3.06 -5.85
N LEU A 151 -42.42 -4.28 -6.04
CA LEU A 151 -40.98 -4.51 -6.09
C LEU A 151 -40.31 -3.77 -7.24
N PHE A 152 -40.96 -3.70 -8.41
CA PHE A 152 -40.44 -2.96 -9.56
C PHE A 152 -40.40 -1.44 -9.31
N TYR A 153 -41.45 -0.87 -8.72
CA TYR A 153 -41.47 0.53 -8.29
C TYR A 153 -40.34 0.85 -7.31
N LEU A 154 -40.13 0.00 -6.30
CA LEU A 154 -39.04 0.20 -5.33
C LEU A 154 -37.66 0.12 -5.98
N ARG A 155 -37.45 -0.78 -6.96
CA ARG A 155 -36.21 -0.82 -7.75
C ARG A 155 -35.98 0.45 -8.55
N ILE A 156 -37.03 1.03 -9.14
CA ILE A 156 -36.95 2.34 -9.82
C ILE A 156 -36.47 3.40 -8.82
N LEU A 157 -37.07 3.48 -7.62
CA LEU A 157 -36.63 4.43 -6.60
C LEU A 157 -35.16 4.22 -6.18
N SER A 158 -34.71 2.98 -6.02
CA SER A 158 -33.30 2.68 -5.77
C SER A 158 -32.39 3.15 -6.91
N SER A 159 -32.76 2.84 -8.16
CA SER A 159 -31.96 3.21 -9.33
C SER A 159 -31.88 4.72 -9.54
N ILE A 160 -32.94 5.47 -9.24
CA ILE A 160 -32.91 6.94 -9.24
C ILE A 160 -31.81 7.44 -8.29
N HIS A 161 -31.76 6.92 -7.05
CA HIS A 161 -30.72 7.28 -6.10
C HIS A 161 -29.32 6.97 -6.64
N ASP A 162 -29.10 5.77 -7.18
CA ASP A 162 -27.79 5.36 -7.70
C ASP A 162 -27.32 6.31 -8.83
N GLU A 163 -28.24 6.76 -9.69
CA GLU A 163 -27.91 7.61 -10.85
C GLU A 163 -27.77 9.11 -10.53
N ILE A 164 -28.61 9.67 -9.64
CA ILE A 164 -28.59 11.12 -9.37
C ILE A 164 -27.89 11.45 -8.05
N ALA A 165 -27.92 10.55 -7.07
CA ALA A 165 -27.59 10.83 -5.68
C ALA A 165 -26.31 10.20 -5.17
N ASP A 166 -25.89 9.06 -5.72
CA ASP A 166 -24.64 8.40 -5.33
C ASP A 166 -23.42 9.30 -5.56
N MET A 167 -22.56 9.38 -4.55
CA MET A 167 -21.35 10.19 -4.52
C MET A 167 -20.08 9.36 -4.82
N LEU A 168 -20.17 8.04 -4.89
CA LEU A 168 -19.02 7.16 -5.19
C LEU A 168 -18.65 7.18 -6.68
N LEU A 169 -19.58 7.60 -7.55
CA LEU A 169 -19.35 7.74 -8.98
C LEU A 169 -18.69 9.10 -9.30
N SER A 170 -17.46 9.06 -9.82
CA SER A 170 -16.80 10.26 -10.35
C SER A 170 -17.49 10.70 -11.65
N ARG A 171 -18.17 11.85 -11.62
CA ARG A 171 -18.97 12.38 -12.73
C ARG A 171 -18.36 13.64 -13.32
N GLN A 172 -18.60 13.86 -14.61
CA GLN A 172 -18.20 15.12 -15.27
C GLN A 172 -18.98 16.32 -14.71
N SER A 173 -18.40 17.53 -14.81
CA SER A 173 -18.98 18.73 -14.18
C SER A 173 -20.39 19.07 -14.67
N ASN A 174 -20.71 18.77 -15.94
CA ASN A 174 -22.00 19.06 -16.53
C ASN A 174 -23.10 18.13 -15.99
N GLU A 175 -22.75 16.86 -15.75
CA GLU A 175 -23.68 15.87 -15.22
C GLU A 175 -23.99 16.12 -13.74
N SER A 176 -22.98 16.52 -12.97
CA SER A 176 -23.15 16.88 -11.56
C SER A 176 -24.13 18.05 -11.38
N LYS A 177 -24.08 19.05 -12.29
CA LYS A 177 -25.05 20.16 -12.31
C LYS A 177 -26.48 19.68 -12.59
N ARG A 178 -26.68 18.90 -13.67
CA ARG A 178 -27.98 18.31 -14.02
C ARG A 178 -28.56 17.49 -12.87
N ASN A 179 -27.75 16.63 -12.25
CA ASN A 179 -28.20 15.77 -11.15
C ASN A 179 -28.60 16.58 -9.91
N THR A 180 -27.91 17.70 -9.64
CA THR A 180 -28.29 18.62 -8.55
C THR A 180 -29.65 19.26 -8.82
N GLU A 181 -29.89 19.74 -10.04
CA GLU A 181 -31.18 20.32 -10.43
C GLU A 181 -32.32 19.30 -10.36
N LEU A 182 -32.08 18.06 -10.79
CA LEU A 182 -33.06 16.97 -10.70
C LEU A 182 -33.44 16.67 -9.24
N LYS A 183 -32.47 16.63 -8.32
CA LYS A 183 -32.74 16.46 -6.88
C LYS A 183 -33.64 17.58 -6.35
N ASP A 184 -33.35 18.82 -6.71
CA ASP A 184 -34.11 19.98 -6.21
C ASP A 184 -35.55 19.99 -6.75
N GLN A 185 -35.76 19.58 -8.00
CA GLN A 185 -37.10 19.42 -8.55
C GLN A 185 -37.89 18.28 -7.89
N LEU A 186 -37.27 17.13 -7.66
CA LEU A 186 -37.90 16.01 -6.92
C LEU A 186 -38.30 16.43 -5.50
N ARG A 187 -37.45 17.20 -4.81
CA ARG A 187 -37.75 17.75 -3.48
C ARG A 187 -38.98 18.65 -3.48
N ALA A 188 -39.15 19.46 -4.52
CA ALA A 188 -40.23 20.43 -4.62
C ALA A 188 -41.60 19.80 -4.97
N GLN A 189 -41.61 18.70 -5.72
CA GLN A 189 -42.85 18.19 -6.34
C GLN A 189 -43.31 16.83 -5.78
N ASP A 190 -42.40 15.85 -5.66
CA ASP A 190 -42.79 14.44 -5.48
C ASP A 190 -42.38 13.83 -4.14
N MET A 191 -41.55 14.52 -3.36
CA MET A 191 -40.95 13.96 -2.15
C MET A 191 -41.99 13.50 -1.10
N HIS A 192 -43.06 14.29 -0.89
CA HIS A 192 -44.16 13.91 0.01
C HIS A 192 -44.89 12.65 -0.46
N ARG A 193 -45.12 12.54 -1.77
CA ARG A 193 -45.82 11.40 -2.38
C ARG A 193 -45.02 10.12 -2.23
N VAL A 194 -43.70 10.20 -2.44
CA VAL A 194 -42.79 9.07 -2.21
C VAL A 194 -42.85 8.64 -0.73
N ALA A 195 -42.79 9.58 0.22
CA ALA A 195 -42.90 9.28 1.65
C ALA A 195 -44.23 8.59 2.02
N ASP A 196 -45.35 9.10 1.50
CA ASP A 196 -46.68 8.54 1.74
C ASP A 196 -46.84 7.16 1.10
N SER A 197 -46.20 6.92 -0.05
CA SER A 197 -46.17 5.59 -0.67
C SER A 197 -45.51 4.56 0.23
N TRP A 198 -44.39 4.89 0.88
CA TRP A 198 -43.71 3.99 1.80
C TRP A 198 -44.56 3.65 3.02
N LYS A 199 -45.25 4.64 3.63
CA LYS A 199 -46.19 4.40 4.74
C LYS A 199 -47.29 3.42 4.36
N GLN A 200 -47.91 3.62 3.20
CA GLN A 200 -48.97 2.75 2.71
C GLN A 200 -48.46 1.33 2.39
N LEU A 201 -47.25 1.22 1.83
CA LEU A 201 -46.63 -0.07 1.53
C LEU A 201 -46.27 -0.85 2.79
N LEU A 202 -45.64 -0.20 3.78
CA LEU A 202 -45.29 -0.83 5.07
C LEU A 202 -46.54 -1.29 5.83
N ALA A 203 -47.61 -0.48 5.84
CA ALA A 203 -48.86 -0.83 6.51
C ALA A 203 -49.61 -1.97 5.80
N ARG A 204 -49.59 -2.01 4.46
CA ARG A 204 -50.32 -3.01 3.67
C ARG A 204 -49.59 -4.35 3.57
N TYR A 205 -48.26 -4.33 3.54
CA TYR A 205 -47.43 -5.52 3.32
C TYR A 205 -46.62 -5.89 4.57
N SER A 206 -47.13 -5.60 5.78
CA SER A 206 -46.44 -5.92 7.05
C SER A 206 -46.01 -7.37 7.18
N ASP A 207 -46.74 -8.30 6.54
CA ASP A 207 -46.49 -9.74 6.58
C ASP A 207 -45.61 -10.24 5.41
N ASN A 208 -45.16 -9.35 4.51
CA ASN A 208 -44.34 -9.70 3.35
C ASN A 208 -42.91 -9.13 3.50
N ASP A 209 -42.03 -9.97 4.06
CA ASP A 209 -40.64 -9.63 4.35
C ASP A 209 -39.88 -9.06 3.14
N ALA A 210 -40.09 -9.59 1.93
CA ALA A 210 -39.39 -9.11 0.73
C ALA A 210 -39.78 -7.68 0.33
N VAL A 211 -41.05 -7.29 0.54
CA VAL A 211 -41.51 -5.92 0.29
C VAL A 211 -41.04 -5.00 1.39
N VAL A 212 -41.18 -5.40 2.66
CA VAL A 212 -40.76 -4.60 3.82
C VAL A 212 -39.24 -4.32 3.76
N GLU A 213 -38.43 -5.34 3.50
CA GLU A 213 -36.98 -5.21 3.34
C GLU A 213 -36.64 -4.19 2.25
N MET A 214 -37.25 -4.31 1.07
CA MET A 214 -36.96 -3.42 -0.05
C MET A 214 -37.43 -1.97 0.23
N VAL A 215 -38.57 -1.77 0.90
CA VAL A 215 -39.03 -0.44 1.29
C VAL A 215 -38.03 0.21 2.26
N LEU A 216 -37.57 -0.52 3.28
CA LEU A 216 -36.60 -0.04 4.25
C LEU A 216 -35.26 0.34 3.58
N ARG A 217 -34.72 -0.52 2.69
CA ARG A 217 -33.50 -0.21 1.92
C ARG A 217 -33.65 1.07 1.10
N VAL A 218 -34.81 1.28 0.46
CA VAL A 218 -35.09 2.51 -0.30
C VAL A 218 -35.13 3.73 0.63
N ILE A 219 -35.80 3.63 1.78
CA ILE A 219 -35.84 4.71 2.80
C ILE A 219 -34.42 5.08 3.22
N GLY A 220 -33.57 4.09 3.54
CA GLY A 220 -32.17 4.30 3.93
C GLY A 220 -31.38 5.08 2.87
N LYS A 221 -31.42 4.63 1.61
CA LYS A 221 -30.77 5.33 0.49
C LYS A 221 -31.26 6.78 0.32
N TRP A 222 -32.57 7.02 0.45
CA TRP A 222 -33.17 8.33 0.23
C TRP A 222 -33.00 9.29 1.41
N ALA A 223 -32.79 8.79 2.63
CA ALA A 223 -32.64 9.59 3.84
C ALA A 223 -31.52 10.64 3.75
N SER A 224 -30.43 10.33 3.03
CA SER A 224 -29.26 11.20 2.89
C SER A 224 -29.55 12.54 2.21
N TRP A 225 -30.54 12.61 1.30
CA TRP A 225 -30.81 13.80 0.47
C TRP A 225 -32.28 14.27 0.50
N MET A 226 -33.18 13.51 1.12
CA MET A 226 -34.58 13.88 1.38
C MET A 226 -34.73 14.77 2.62
N ASP A 227 -35.83 15.50 2.76
CA ASP A 227 -36.15 16.17 4.03
C ASP A 227 -36.42 15.12 5.12
N ILE A 228 -35.72 15.26 6.26
CA ILE A 228 -35.75 14.27 7.34
C ILE A 228 -37.11 14.23 8.02
N SER A 229 -37.82 15.38 8.06
CA SER A 229 -39.13 15.55 8.68
C SER A 229 -40.18 14.55 8.14
N LEU A 230 -40.04 14.16 6.87
CA LEU A 230 -40.93 13.23 6.17
C LEU A 230 -40.72 11.77 6.59
N ILE A 231 -39.54 11.45 7.11
CA ILE A 231 -39.16 10.09 7.55
C ILE A 231 -39.36 9.95 9.06
N ILE A 232 -39.01 10.97 9.85
CA ILE A 232 -39.11 10.94 11.32
C ILE A 232 -40.51 11.27 11.86
N SER A 233 -41.54 11.32 11.01
CA SER A 233 -42.92 11.54 11.46
C SER A 233 -43.38 10.37 12.35
N GLN A 234 -44.19 10.66 13.38
CA GLN A 234 -44.71 9.63 14.30
C GLN A 234 -45.39 8.46 13.58
N ASP A 235 -46.16 8.73 12.52
CA ASP A 235 -46.83 7.70 11.72
C ASP A 235 -45.83 6.72 11.07
N MET A 236 -44.72 7.23 10.55
CA MET A 236 -43.69 6.39 9.91
C MET A 236 -42.89 5.60 10.96
N LEU A 237 -42.48 6.25 12.05
CA LEU A 237 -41.77 5.60 13.14
C LEU A 237 -42.60 4.50 13.79
N SER A 238 -43.93 4.67 13.88
CA SER A 238 -44.85 3.63 14.37
C SER A 238 -44.88 2.37 13.49
N LEU A 239 -44.44 2.46 12.23
CA LEU A 239 -44.32 1.34 11.30
C LEU A 239 -42.90 0.73 11.30
N ILE A 240 -41.86 1.54 11.48
CA ILE A 240 -40.45 1.08 11.43
C ILE A 240 -40.01 0.46 12.77
N LEU A 241 -40.30 1.11 13.91
CA LEU A 241 -39.80 0.69 15.22
C LEU A 241 -40.26 -0.72 15.65
N PRO A 242 -41.50 -1.18 15.37
CA PRO A 242 -41.89 -2.55 15.65
C PRO A 242 -41.08 -3.60 14.87
N VAL A 243 -40.59 -3.25 13.67
CA VAL A 243 -39.74 -4.13 12.85
C VAL A 243 -38.33 -4.22 13.44
N VAL A 244 -37.82 -3.13 14.01
CA VAL A 244 -36.53 -3.08 14.72
C VAL A 244 -36.55 -3.96 15.97
N GLY A 245 -37.67 -3.99 16.69
CA GLY A 245 -37.87 -4.84 17.87
C GLY A 245 -38.42 -6.24 17.57
N ARG A 246 -38.39 -6.70 16.32
CA ARG A 246 -38.98 -8.00 15.93
C ARG A 246 -38.16 -9.17 16.51
N HIS A 247 -38.87 -10.15 17.07
CA HIS A 247 -38.31 -11.37 17.67
C HIS A 247 -38.97 -12.64 17.13
N GLN A 248 -39.31 -12.69 15.83
CA GLN A 248 -40.14 -13.77 15.30
C GLN A 248 -39.37 -15.08 15.01
N ASN A 249 -38.04 -15.05 14.91
CA ASN A 249 -37.23 -16.22 14.59
C ASN A 249 -36.26 -16.54 15.74
N GLU A 250 -36.70 -17.38 16.67
CA GLU A 250 -35.84 -17.96 17.71
C GLU A 250 -34.73 -18.82 17.04
N GLY A 251 -33.58 -18.21 16.75
CA GLY A 251 -32.36 -18.91 16.29
C GLY A 251 -31.94 -18.73 14.82
N ARG A 252 -32.50 -17.78 14.06
CA ARG A 252 -32.01 -17.41 12.71
C ARG A 252 -31.92 -15.90 12.53
N ALA A 253 -30.89 -15.43 11.82
CA ALA A 253 -30.71 -14.02 11.43
C ALA A 253 -31.98 -13.47 10.76
N ASP A 254 -32.53 -12.38 11.31
CA ASP A 254 -33.71 -11.70 10.78
C ASP A 254 -33.26 -10.52 9.90
N LYS A 255 -33.05 -10.81 8.61
CA LYS A 255 -32.60 -9.82 7.63
C LYS A 255 -33.48 -8.56 7.59
N VAL A 256 -34.77 -8.67 7.87
CA VAL A 256 -35.69 -7.52 7.83
C VAL A 256 -35.44 -6.60 9.02
N ARG A 257 -35.23 -7.17 10.21
CA ARG A 257 -34.83 -6.43 11.41
C ARG A 257 -33.49 -5.74 11.21
N ASP A 258 -32.50 -6.45 10.68
CA ASP A 258 -31.16 -5.91 10.49
C ASP A 258 -31.20 -4.74 9.50
N VAL A 259 -31.92 -4.88 8.39
CA VAL A 259 -32.17 -3.77 7.43
C VAL A 259 -32.95 -2.61 8.06
N ALA A 260 -33.87 -2.87 9.00
CA ALA A 260 -34.56 -1.80 9.72
C ALA A 260 -33.60 -1.00 10.62
N ILE A 261 -32.64 -1.66 11.27
CA ILE A 261 -31.60 -1.01 12.08
C ILE A 261 -30.60 -0.26 11.18
N GLU A 262 -30.21 -0.82 10.03
CA GLU A 262 -29.41 -0.11 9.01
C GLU A 262 -30.14 1.15 8.53
N THR A 263 -31.44 1.05 8.27
CA THR A 263 -32.27 2.18 7.86
C THR A 263 -32.31 3.25 8.95
N LEU A 264 -32.47 2.87 10.23
CA LEU A 264 -32.33 3.81 11.34
C LEU A 264 -30.94 4.42 11.40
N THR A 265 -29.89 3.66 11.11
CA THR A 265 -28.51 4.14 11.06
C THR A 265 -28.33 5.20 9.97
N GLU A 266 -28.88 4.99 8.78
CA GLU A 266 -28.84 5.97 7.67
C GLU A 266 -29.65 7.25 7.98
N ILE A 267 -30.84 7.10 8.58
CA ILE A 267 -31.65 8.22 9.08
C ILE A 267 -30.82 9.01 10.11
N CYS A 268 -30.17 8.29 11.03
CA CYS A 268 -29.29 8.87 12.02
C CYS A 268 -28.00 9.40 11.41
N GLY A 269 -27.54 8.94 10.25
CA GLY A 269 -26.30 9.38 9.59
C GLY A 269 -26.45 10.71 8.82
N LYS A 270 -27.68 11.19 8.62
CA LYS A 270 -27.94 12.43 7.88
C LYS A 270 -27.21 13.63 8.48
N LYS A 271 -26.49 14.38 7.63
CA LYS A 271 -25.79 15.60 8.02
C LYS A 271 -26.78 16.74 8.30
N MET A 272 -26.72 17.30 9.50
CA MET A 272 -27.53 18.46 9.95
C MET A 272 -26.77 19.25 11.03
N ARG A 273 -27.33 20.36 11.51
CA ARG A 273 -26.70 21.17 12.57
C ARG A 273 -26.62 20.37 13.87
N SER A 274 -25.57 20.62 14.65
CA SER A 274 -25.31 19.92 15.91
C SER A 274 -26.49 19.98 16.90
N ALA A 275 -27.17 21.12 16.99
CA ALA A 275 -28.36 21.28 17.85
C ALA A 275 -29.53 20.36 17.43
N ASP A 276 -29.91 20.43 16.14
CA ASP A 276 -30.98 19.61 15.56
C ASP A 276 -30.66 18.12 15.71
N LYS A 277 -29.38 17.75 15.58
CA LYS A 277 -28.89 16.38 15.72
C LYS A 277 -29.07 15.82 17.13
N MET A 278 -28.69 16.59 18.15
CA MET A 278 -28.84 16.18 19.55
C MET A 278 -30.32 16.06 19.93
N GLU A 279 -31.18 16.94 19.40
CA GLU A 279 -32.62 16.85 19.56
C GLU A 279 -33.21 15.61 18.88
N MET A 280 -32.76 15.28 17.66
CA MET A 280 -33.17 14.08 16.94
C MET A 280 -32.82 12.81 17.72
N ILE A 281 -31.61 12.71 18.29
CA ILE A 281 -31.19 11.56 19.11
C ILE A 281 -32.12 11.40 20.33
N SER A 282 -32.46 12.51 21.00
CA SER A 282 -33.42 12.51 22.10
C SER A 282 -34.84 12.13 21.65
N PHE A 283 -35.31 12.70 20.55
CA PHE A 283 -36.66 12.49 20.02
C PHE A 283 -36.90 11.03 19.62
N LEU A 284 -35.93 10.41 18.94
CA LEU A 284 -35.99 9.00 18.55
C LEU A 284 -35.80 8.05 19.75
N SER A 285 -35.37 8.56 20.91
CA SER A 285 -35.03 7.75 22.09
C SER A 285 -34.04 6.63 21.76
N LEU A 286 -33.00 6.93 20.96
CA LEU A 286 -32.06 5.91 20.46
C LEU A 286 -31.37 5.14 21.58
N GLN A 287 -31.12 5.80 22.71
CA GLN A 287 -30.51 5.17 23.89
C GLN A 287 -31.38 4.03 24.44
N SER A 288 -32.70 4.20 24.49
CA SER A 288 -33.61 3.14 24.97
C SER A 288 -33.74 2.02 23.95
N ILE A 289 -33.80 2.34 22.66
CA ILE A 289 -33.84 1.36 21.57
C ILE A 289 -32.59 0.48 21.60
N VAL A 290 -31.40 1.07 21.60
CA VAL A 290 -30.14 0.32 21.62
C VAL A 290 -30.02 -0.49 22.91
N SER A 291 -30.41 0.07 24.06
CA SER A 291 -30.38 -0.66 25.34
C SER A 291 -31.31 -1.89 25.32
N GLN A 292 -32.49 -1.77 24.71
CA GLN A 292 -33.40 -2.91 24.53
C GLN A 292 -32.84 -3.96 23.57
N LEU A 293 -32.23 -3.53 22.46
CA LEU A 293 -31.57 -4.44 21.52
C LEU A 293 -30.41 -5.20 22.18
N VAL A 294 -29.55 -4.51 22.93
CA VAL A 294 -28.43 -5.12 23.68
C VAL A 294 -28.94 -6.09 24.75
N ALA A 295 -30.09 -5.82 25.36
CA ALA A 295 -30.69 -6.69 26.36
C ALA A 295 -31.33 -7.96 25.76
N MET A 296 -31.54 -8.03 24.44
CA MET A 296 -32.12 -9.21 23.78
C MET A 296 -31.29 -10.46 24.05
N PRO A 297 -31.90 -11.64 24.26
CA PRO A 297 -31.17 -12.89 24.52
C PRO A 297 -30.10 -13.20 23.45
N LEU A 298 -30.37 -12.84 22.19
CA LEU A 298 -29.45 -12.99 21.06
C LEU A 298 -28.11 -12.25 21.23
N LEU A 299 -28.09 -11.13 21.97
CA LEU A 299 -26.90 -10.30 22.20
C LEU A 299 -26.40 -10.33 23.65
N SER A 300 -27.23 -10.78 24.60
CA SER A 300 -26.91 -10.80 26.03
C SER A 300 -26.63 -12.22 26.53
N GLU A 301 -27.61 -13.12 26.46
CA GLU A 301 -27.58 -14.46 27.06
C GLU A 301 -26.80 -15.48 26.22
N TYR A 302 -26.85 -15.38 24.89
CA TYR A 302 -26.21 -16.33 23.97
C TYR A 302 -24.76 -16.01 23.62
N ARG A 303 -24.12 -15.03 24.28
CA ARG A 303 -22.71 -14.73 24.06
C ARG A 303 -21.83 -15.96 24.38
N GLY A 304 -20.82 -16.23 23.55
CA GLY A 304 -20.00 -17.44 23.67
C GLY A 304 -20.68 -18.72 23.21
N THR A 305 -21.86 -18.63 22.55
CA THR A 305 -22.58 -19.80 22.03
C THR A 305 -22.85 -19.68 20.54
N SER A 306 -23.13 -20.80 19.87
CA SER A 306 -23.49 -20.83 18.44
C SER A 306 -24.83 -20.16 18.10
N GLN A 307 -25.57 -19.69 19.11
CA GLN A 307 -26.85 -18.97 18.95
C GLN A 307 -26.66 -17.45 19.03
N TYR A 308 -25.43 -16.97 19.22
CA TYR A 308 -25.09 -15.56 19.16
C TYR A 308 -25.29 -15.01 17.74
N ASP A 309 -25.98 -13.88 17.64
CA ASP A 309 -26.27 -13.24 16.36
C ASP A 309 -25.21 -12.15 16.07
N THR A 310 -24.15 -12.55 15.36
CA THR A 310 -23.02 -11.68 15.00
C THR A 310 -23.45 -10.56 14.05
N ASP A 311 -24.31 -10.87 13.08
CA ASP A 311 -24.84 -9.91 12.10
C ASP A 311 -25.63 -8.80 12.82
N LEU A 312 -26.50 -9.18 13.76
CA LEU A 312 -27.21 -8.21 14.59
C LEU A 312 -26.25 -7.37 15.44
N ALA A 313 -25.23 -8.00 16.04
CA ALA A 313 -24.24 -7.29 16.84
C ALA A 313 -23.49 -6.23 16.02
N GLU A 314 -23.07 -6.57 14.80
CA GLU A 314 -22.38 -5.66 13.88
C GLU A 314 -23.29 -4.49 13.47
N VAL A 315 -24.55 -4.77 13.10
CA VAL A 315 -25.50 -3.74 12.67
C VAL A 315 -25.85 -2.78 13.82
N VAL A 316 -26.03 -3.27 15.05
CA VAL A 316 -26.24 -2.40 16.23
C VAL A 316 -24.96 -1.63 16.58
N ALA A 317 -23.78 -2.25 16.45
CA ALA A 317 -22.50 -1.59 16.62
C ALA A 317 -22.31 -0.43 15.63
N LYS A 318 -22.70 -0.57 14.35
CA LYS A 318 -22.69 0.50 13.34
C LYS A 318 -23.56 1.69 13.75
N LEU A 319 -24.74 1.43 14.31
CA LEU A 319 -25.63 2.45 14.85
C LEU A 319 -24.96 3.21 16.01
N VAL A 320 -24.43 2.50 17.00
CA VAL A 320 -23.74 3.10 18.15
C VAL A 320 -22.52 3.92 17.70
N ASN A 321 -21.71 3.38 16.80
CA ASN A 321 -20.55 4.06 16.23
C ASN A 321 -20.95 5.39 15.56
N SER A 322 -22.01 5.38 14.75
CA SER A 322 -22.50 6.58 14.07
C SER A 322 -23.00 7.65 15.05
N VAL A 323 -23.81 7.24 16.03
CA VAL A 323 -24.37 8.15 17.05
C VAL A 323 -23.27 8.76 17.92
N VAL A 324 -22.33 7.96 18.41
CA VAL A 324 -21.22 8.46 19.23
C VAL A 324 -20.33 9.42 18.44
N SER A 325 -20.02 9.09 17.17
CA SER A 325 -19.26 9.97 16.29
C SER A 325 -19.95 11.32 16.08
N ASP A 326 -21.27 11.34 15.92
CA ASP A 326 -22.07 12.56 15.80
C ASP A 326 -22.07 13.38 17.10
N ILE A 327 -22.16 12.72 18.27
CA ILE A 327 -22.06 13.36 19.58
C ILE A 327 -20.69 14.03 19.76
N ILE A 328 -19.60 13.33 19.41
CA ILE A 328 -18.23 13.86 19.52
C ILE A 328 -18.05 15.06 18.57
N ARG A 329 -18.54 14.95 17.33
CA ARG A 329 -18.50 16.06 16.37
C ARG A 329 -19.26 17.29 16.87
N ALA A 330 -20.38 17.10 17.56
CA ALA A 330 -21.08 18.19 18.23
C ALA A 330 -20.25 18.81 19.36
N LEU A 331 -19.60 17.99 20.19
CA LEU A 331 -18.76 18.47 21.31
C LEU A 331 -17.49 19.21 20.85
N ASP A 332 -16.91 18.82 19.71
CA ASP A 332 -15.72 19.42 19.09
C ASP A 332 -16.02 20.75 18.37
N ASP A 333 -17.30 21.06 18.13
CA ASP A 333 -17.72 22.32 17.52
C ASP A 333 -17.62 23.48 18.53
N PRO A 334 -16.80 24.52 18.28
CA PRO A 334 -16.61 25.63 19.20
C PRO A 334 -17.81 26.58 19.26
N GLN A 335 -18.73 26.55 18.29
CA GLN A 335 -19.83 27.51 18.16
C GLN A 335 -21.17 27.00 18.75
N ILE A 336 -21.19 25.82 19.38
CA ILE A 336 -22.42 25.27 19.95
C ILE A 336 -22.88 26.01 21.21
N SER A 337 -24.20 26.02 21.44
CA SER A 337 -24.78 26.57 22.68
C SER A 337 -24.50 25.68 23.90
N ASP A 338 -24.44 26.28 25.09
CA ASP A 338 -24.17 25.56 26.35
C ASP A 338 -25.22 24.49 26.65
N ASP A 339 -26.50 24.74 26.30
CA ASP A 339 -27.58 23.77 26.43
C ASP A 339 -27.36 22.54 25.52
N THR A 340 -26.97 22.76 24.26
CA THR A 340 -26.64 21.68 23.33
C THR A 340 -25.41 20.90 23.79
N ARG A 341 -24.40 21.61 24.33
CA ARG A 341 -23.18 21.00 24.89
C ARG A 341 -23.50 20.10 26.09
N SER A 342 -24.38 20.55 26.98
CA SER A 342 -24.84 19.78 28.14
C SER A 342 -25.57 18.50 27.71
N ARG A 343 -26.49 18.61 26.73
CA ARG A 343 -27.19 17.45 26.16
C ARG A 343 -26.23 16.47 25.49
N ALA A 344 -25.28 16.95 24.70
CA ALA A 344 -24.28 16.09 24.05
C ALA A 344 -23.41 15.35 25.08
N LYS A 345 -23.04 16.00 26.20
CA LYS A 345 -22.33 15.35 27.32
C LYS A 345 -23.16 14.25 27.97
N GLN A 346 -24.45 14.51 28.21
CA GLN A 346 -25.36 13.51 28.77
C GLN A 346 -25.45 12.29 27.84
N HIS A 347 -25.70 12.50 26.56
CA HIS A 347 -25.72 11.43 25.56
C HIS A 347 -24.39 10.66 25.51
N LEU A 348 -23.25 11.34 25.59
CA LEU A 348 -21.95 10.66 25.63
C LEU A 348 -21.82 9.72 26.84
N ASN A 349 -22.23 10.17 28.03
CA ASN A 349 -22.22 9.34 29.25
C ASN A 349 -23.13 8.11 29.11
N ASP A 350 -24.28 8.27 28.46
CA ASP A 350 -25.26 7.20 28.31
C ASP A 350 -24.84 6.17 27.24
N PHE A 351 -24.18 6.61 26.15
CA PHE A 351 -23.74 5.75 25.06
C PHE A 351 -22.35 5.13 25.27
N LEU A 352 -21.49 5.68 26.13
CA LEU A 352 -20.14 5.14 26.37
C LEU A 352 -20.16 3.67 26.88
N PRO A 353 -21.02 3.26 27.84
CA PRO A 353 -21.12 1.87 28.24
C PRO A 353 -21.56 0.94 27.10
N LEU A 354 -22.45 1.41 26.21
CA LEU A 354 -22.92 0.66 25.05
C LEU A 354 -21.79 0.50 24.02
N LEU A 355 -21.01 1.56 23.78
CA LEU A 355 -19.83 1.51 22.93
C LEU A 355 -18.81 0.50 23.46
N LEU A 356 -18.50 0.56 24.77
CA LEU A 356 -17.54 -0.36 25.39
C LEU A 356 -18.04 -1.82 25.40
N ARG A 357 -19.35 -2.03 25.48
CA ARG A 357 -19.97 -3.36 25.39
C ARG A 357 -19.70 -4.01 24.02
N PHE A 358 -19.81 -3.28 22.92
CA PHE A 358 -19.49 -3.78 21.57
C PHE A 358 -17.99 -3.81 21.29
N PHE A 359 -17.24 -2.90 21.90
CA PHE A 359 -15.77 -2.89 21.79
C PHE A 359 -15.13 -4.12 22.44
N THR A 360 -15.70 -4.61 23.54
CA THR A 360 -15.25 -5.81 24.25
C THR A 360 -15.96 -7.09 23.80
N ASP A 361 -16.56 -7.09 22.61
CA ASP A 361 -17.21 -8.27 22.06
C ASP A 361 -16.19 -9.38 21.74
N GLU A 362 -16.66 -10.63 21.70
CA GLU A 362 -15.79 -11.79 21.39
C GLU A 362 -15.35 -11.74 19.92
N TYR A 363 -16.24 -11.31 19.03
CA TYR A 363 -15.97 -11.23 17.59
C TYR A 363 -15.26 -9.93 17.22
N ASP A 364 -14.14 -10.05 16.50
CA ASP A 364 -13.25 -8.93 16.14
C ASP A 364 -13.87 -7.95 15.14
N GLU A 365 -14.79 -8.42 14.29
CA GLU A 365 -15.55 -7.60 13.33
C GLU A 365 -16.46 -6.57 14.05
N VAL A 366 -17.13 -7.01 15.13
CA VAL A 366 -18.01 -6.16 15.96
C VAL A 366 -17.17 -5.11 16.69
N CYS A 367 -16.02 -5.51 17.24
CA CYS A 367 -15.07 -4.58 17.84
C CYS A 367 -14.57 -3.54 16.82
N SER A 368 -14.14 -4.00 15.65
CA SER A 368 -13.59 -3.16 14.58
C SER A 368 -14.57 -2.10 14.10
N THR A 369 -15.87 -2.41 14.12
CA THR A 369 -16.96 -1.49 13.76
C THR A 369 -17.03 -0.24 14.66
N VAL A 370 -16.67 -0.34 15.94
CA VAL A 370 -16.77 0.77 16.91
C VAL A 370 -15.45 1.50 17.17
N ILE A 371 -14.32 1.00 16.65
CA ILE A 371 -13.00 1.65 16.75
C ILE A 371 -13.02 3.11 16.24
N PRO A 372 -13.68 3.45 15.11
CA PRO A 372 -13.70 4.83 14.62
C PRO A 372 -14.27 5.83 15.64
N ALA A 373 -15.41 5.53 16.24
CA ALA A 373 -16.01 6.39 17.27
C ALA A 373 -15.12 6.53 18.51
N LEU A 374 -14.47 5.45 18.94
CA LEU A 374 -13.52 5.51 20.07
C LEU A 374 -12.28 6.35 19.72
N THR A 375 -11.80 6.26 18.48
CA THR A 375 -10.70 7.08 17.97
C THR A 375 -11.07 8.55 17.96
N ASP A 376 -12.27 8.89 17.49
CA ASP A 376 -12.81 10.25 17.51
C ASP A 376 -12.88 10.79 18.95
N LEU A 377 -13.35 9.96 19.89
CA LEU A 377 -13.48 10.33 21.31
C LEU A 377 -12.11 10.66 21.90
N LEU A 378 -11.14 9.75 21.75
CA LEU A 378 -9.79 9.95 22.29
C LEU A 378 -9.10 11.14 21.61
N THR A 379 -9.31 11.35 20.32
CA THR A 379 -8.77 12.51 19.59
C THR A 379 -9.36 13.81 20.12
N PHE A 380 -10.68 13.87 20.34
CA PHE A 380 -11.34 15.00 20.97
C PHE A 380 -10.80 15.26 22.39
N LEU A 381 -10.71 14.23 23.23
CA LEU A 381 -10.17 14.34 24.59
C LEU A 381 -8.72 14.86 24.60
N ARG A 382 -7.90 14.43 23.63
CA ARG A 382 -6.54 14.92 23.45
C ARG A 382 -6.47 16.40 23.07
N LYS A 383 -7.40 16.90 22.26
CA LYS A 383 -7.46 18.32 21.88
C LYS A 383 -7.76 19.25 23.07
N LEU A 384 -8.46 18.77 24.10
CA LEU A 384 -8.82 19.57 25.28
C LEU A 384 -7.62 19.95 26.16
N GLY A 385 -6.51 19.22 26.07
CA GLY A 385 -5.33 19.45 26.91
C GLY A 385 -5.59 19.08 28.38
N GLN A 386 -6.00 20.06 29.20
CA GLN A 386 -6.39 19.79 30.59
C GLN A 386 -7.80 19.20 30.64
N LEU A 387 -7.91 17.91 30.98
CA LEU A 387 -9.20 17.22 31.02
C LEU A 387 -9.99 17.57 32.28
N PRO A 388 -11.26 17.97 32.13
CA PRO A 388 -12.24 17.93 33.21
C PRO A 388 -12.29 16.56 33.89
N GLU A 389 -12.57 16.53 35.19
CA GLU A 389 -12.60 15.31 35.99
C GLU A 389 -13.62 14.28 35.46
N GLU A 390 -14.74 14.75 34.89
CA GLU A 390 -15.76 13.94 34.24
C GLU A 390 -15.19 13.07 33.11
N TYR A 391 -14.39 13.67 32.22
CA TYR A 391 -13.76 12.94 31.11
C TYR A 391 -12.57 12.09 31.55
N ASN A 392 -11.85 12.52 32.59
CA ASN A 392 -10.73 11.75 33.12
C ASN A 392 -11.20 10.41 33.71
N ARG A 393 -12.41 10.35 34.30
CA ARG A 393 -13.01 9.10 34.79
C ARG A 393 -13.36 8.11 33.68
N MET A 394 -13.49 8.56 32.43
CA MET A 394 -13.78 7.69 31.28
C MET A 394 -12.54 6.94 30.78
N LEU A 395 -11.32 7.47 31.01
CA LEU A 395 -10.09 6.91 30.43
C LEU A 395 -9.74 5.53 31.00
N ALA A 396 -9.96 5.30 32.29
CA ALA A 396 -9.66 4.04 32.95
C ALA A 396 -10.45 2.84 32.38
N PRO A 397 -11.81 2.88 32.28
CA PRO A 397 -12.56 1.78 31.70
C PRO A 397 -12.29 1.60 30.19
N ILE A 398 -11.98 2.68 29.46
CA ILE A 398 -11.57 2.58 28.05
C ILE A 398 -10.24 1.83 27.94
N LEU A 399 -9.23 2.17 28.75
CA LEU A 399 -7.93 1.50 28.69
C LEU A 399 -8.04 0.02 29.11
N ASP A 400 -8.79 -0.28 30.16
CA ASP A 400 -9.06 -1.67 30.58
C ASP A 400 -9.72 -2.48 29.46
N ALA A 401 -10.70 -1.91 28.77
CA ALA A 401 -11.34 -2.54 27.62
C ALA A 401 -10.36 -2.81 26.47
N ILE A 402 -9.47 -1.84 26.16
CA ILE A 402 -8.44 -2.00 25.13
C ILE A 402 -7.46 -3.12 25.49
N ILE A 403 -6.92 -3.11 26.71
CA ILE A 403 -5.96 -4.13 27.18
C ILE A 403 -6.61 -5.53 27.14
N ARG A 404 -7.85 -5.67 27.61
CA ARG A 404 -8.55 -6.97 27.57
C ARG A 404 -8.74 -7.48 26.15
N LYS A 405 -9.08 -6.60 25.20
CA LYS A 405 -9.29 -6.99 23.80
C LYS A 405 -7.98 -7.35 23.07
N MET A 406 -6.83 -6.98 23.62
CA MET A 406 -5.52 -7.41 23.10
C MET A 406 -5.13 -8.83 23.51
N ARG A 407 -5.89 -9.49 24.40
CA ARG A 407 -5.66 -10.89 24.80
C ARG A 407 -6.13 -11.83 23.70
N TYR A 408 -5.39 -12.92 23.47
CA TYR A 408 -5.89 -14.03 22.65
C TYR A 408 -7.18 -14.61 23.25
N ASP A 409 -8.08 -15.03 22.37
CA ASP A 409 -9.39 -15.55 22.72
C ASP A 409 -9.34 -17.01 23.22
N GLU A 410 -10.50 -17.52 23.60
CA GLU A 410 -10.81 -18.92 23.94
C GLU A 410 -10.20 -19.96 22.99
N THR A 411 -10.31 -19.67 21.70
CA THR A 411 -10.27 -20.66 20.63
C THR A 411 -8.99 -20.61 19.81
N SER A 412 -8.22 -19.52 19.89
CA SER A 412 -6.94 -19.34 19.19
C SER A 412 -5.96 -20.46 19.50
N SER A 413 -5.43 -21.08 18.44
CA SER A 413 -4.28 -21.97 18.52
C SER A 413 -3.06 -21.31 17.85
N TRP A 414 -2.01 -21.08 18.63
CA TRP A 414 -0.82 -20.43 18.08
C TRP A 414 -0.05 -21.39 17.16
N GLY A 415 0.28 -20.93 15.96
CA GLY A 415 1.21 -21.63 15.07
C GLY A 415 0.57 -22.66 14.13
N ASN A 416 -0.76 -22.80 14.12
CA ASN A 416 -1.45 -23.65 13.14
C ASN A 416 -1.42 -23.00 11.74
N GLU A 417 -1.28 -23.80 10.68
CA GLU A 417 -1.24 -23.29 9.29
C GLU A 417 -2.64 -22.90 8.80
N ASP A 418 -3.66 -23.65 9.21
CA ASP A 418 -5.07 -23.40 8.86
C ASP A 418 -5.64 -22.10 9.46
N GLU A 419 -5.00 -21.52 10.49
CA GLU A 419 -5.45 -20.33 11.25
C GLU A 419 -4.57 -19.08 10.99
N GLN A 420 -3.67 -19.11 9.98
CA GLN A 420 -2.78 -17.97 9.71
C GLN A 420 -3.51 -16.68 9.32
N THR A 421 -4.65 -16.79 8.63
CA THR A 421 -5.47 -15.62 8.26
C THR A 421 -6.04 -14.96 9.50
N ASP A 422 -6.61 -15.76 10.41
CA ASP A 422 -7.18 -15.28 11.67
C ASP A 422 -6.10 -14.63 12.56
N GLU A 423 -4.90 -15.22 12.62
CA GLU A 423 -3.76 -14.65 13.33
C GLU A 423 -3.34 -13.29 12.72
N ALA A 424 -3.28 -13.17 11.39
CA ALA A 424 -2.93 -11.93 10.72
C ALA A 424 -3.95 -10.81 10.98
N GLU A 425 -5.24 -11.14 10.91
CA GLU A 425 -6.34 -10.21 11.25
C GLU A 425 -6.26 -9.75 12.71
N PHE A 426 -5.98 -10.67 13.63
CA PHE A 426 -5.79 -10.34 15.04
C PHE A 426 -4.58 -9.43 15.27
N GLN A 427 -3.46 -9.64 14.58
CA GLN A 427 -2.30 -8.72 14.65
C GLN A 427 -2.64 -7.33 14.09
N GLU A 428 -3.45 -7.25 13.03
CA GLU A 428 -3.94 -5.96 12.51
C GLU A 428 -4.83 -5.26 13.55
N LEU A 429 -5.70 -6.01 14.23
CA LEU A 429 -6.51 -5.50 15.33
C LEU A 429 -5.63 -4.99 16.47
N ARG A 430 -4.64 -5.77 16.94
CA ARG A 430 -3.67 -5.33 17.97
C ARG A 430 -2.97 -4.03 17.58
N LYS A 431 -2.61 -3.84 16.32
CA LYS A 431 -2.02 -2.59 15.82
C LYS A 431 -2.99 -1.41 15.92
N LYS A 432 -4.28 -1.62 15.61
CA LYS A 432 -5.33 -0.59 15.80
C LYS A 432 -5.51 -0.25 17.28
N LEU A 433 -5.57 -1.26 18.14
CA LEU A 433 -5.68 -1.12 19.60
C LEU A 433 -4.48 -0.41 20.22
N GLN A 434 -3.26 -0.72 19.78
CA GLN A 434 -2.03 -0.05 20.19
C GLN A 434 -2.10 1.46 19.89
N ASN A 435 -2.65 1.88 18.75
CA ASN A 435 -2.80 3.31 18.44
C ASN A 435 -3.77 4.02 19.40
N LEU A 436 -4.83 3.35 19.85
CA LEU A 436 -5.74 3.87 20.87
C LEU A 436 -5.01 4.02 22.21
N GLN A 437 -4.25 3.02 22.64
CA GLN A 437 -3.42 3.07 23.85
C GLN A 437 -2.42 4.23 23.81
N LYS A 438 -1.71 4.44 22.69
CA LYS A 438 -0.78 5.57 22.52
C LYS A 438 -1.48 6.91 22.67
N THR A 439 -2.72 7.00 22.18
CA THR A 439 -3.52 8.22 22.34
C THR A 439 -3.87 8.46 23.80
N ILE A 440 -4.24 7.42 24.55
CA ILE A 440 -4.48 7.51 26.01
C ILE A 440 -3.20 7.88 26.77
N ALA A 441 -2.06 7.27 26.43
CA ALA A 441 -0.77 7.59 27.05
C ALA A 441 -0.37 9.06 26.81
N ALA A 442 -0.69 9.63 25.65
CA ALA A 442 -0.48 11.04 25.34
C ALA A 442 -1.44 11.99 26.12
N ILE A 443 -2.59 11.49 26.57
CA ILE A 443 -3.59 12.23 27.35
C ILE A 443 -3.25 12.17 28.85
N ASN A 444 -3.04 10.97 29.39
CA ASN A 444 -2.76 10.72 30.80
C ASN A 444 -1.70 9.62 30.96
N GLN A 445 -0.43 10.04 30.93
CA GLN A 445 0.72 9.14 31.03
C GLN A 445 0.78 8.38 32.38
N PRO A 446 0.55 8.99 33.56
CA PRO A 446 0.57 8.26 34.83
C PRO A 446 -0.43 7.10 34.89
N LEU A 447 -1.66 7.33 34.42
CA LEU A 447 -2.71 6.31 34.37
C LEU A 447 -2.29 5.10 33.54
N TYR A 448 -1.72 5.34 32.35
CA TYR A 448 -1.20 4.29 31.48
C TYR A 448 -0.05 3.52 32.14
N MET A 449 0.90 4.23 32.74
CA MET A 449 2.05 3.60 33.41
C MET A 449 1.63 2.72 34.59
N ASP A 450 0.69 3.19 35.42
CA ASP A 450 0.23 2.45 36.59
C ASP A 450 -0.55 1.19 36.20
N MET A 451 -1.48 1.28 35.24
CA MET A 451 -2.24 0.10 34.80
C MET A 451 -1.36 -0.99 34.20
N LEU A 452 -0.45 -0.64 33.28
CA LEU A 452 0.42 -1.65 32.64
C LEU A 452 1.45 -2.23 33.62
N SER A 453 2.05 -1.40 34.47
CA SER A 453 3.02 -1.89 35.47
C SER A 453 2.34 -2.86 36.44
N ASN A 454 1.10 -2.59 36.85
CA ASN A 454 0.33 -3.46 37.71
C ASN A 454 -0.06 -4.77 37.01
N LEU A 455 -0.50 -4.70 35.75
CA LEU A 455 -0.82 -5.89 34.94
C LEU A 455 0.38 -6.84 34.86
N VAL A 456 1.55 -6.32 34.47
CA VAL A 456 2.79 -7.11 34.35
C VAL A 456 3.21 -7.67 35.70
N ALA A 457 3.17 -6.86 36.76
CA ALA A 457 3.55 -7.29 38.10
C ALA A 457 2.64 -8.41 38.64
N THR A 458 1.32 -8.28 38.49
CA THR A 458 0.35 -9.29 38.92
C THR A 458 0.49 -10.59 38.12
N THR A 459 0.74 -10.49 36.81
CA THR A 459 0.96 -11.65 35.93
C THR A 459 2.21 -12.42 36.35
N PHE A 460 3.35 -11.75 36.55
CA PHE A 460 4.59 -12.40 36.97
C PHE A 460 4.51 -12.96 38.40
N GLN A 461 3.78 -12.31 39.31
CA GLN A 461 3.50 -12.88 40.64
C GLN A 461 2.68 -14.17 40.53
N THR A 462 1.68 -14.20 39.64
CA THR A 462 0.84 -15.38 39.40
C THR A 462 1.66 -16.50 38.78
N LEU A 463 2.57 -16.18 37.85
CA LEU A 463 3.51 -17.14 37.25
C LEU A 463 4.41 -17.77 38.32
N ASN A 464 4.94 -17.00 39.27
CA ASN A 464 5.74 -17.53 40.36
C ASN A 464 4.95 -18.46 41.30
N GLN A 465 3.62 -18.28 41.40
CA GLN A 465 2.76 -19.10 42.25
C GLN A 465 2.27 -20.38 41.56
N ARG A 466 1.90 -20.29 40.28
CA ARG A 466 1.28 -21.39 39.51
C ARG A 466 2.25 -22.12 38.57
N GLY A 467 3.41 -21.53 38.26
CA GLY A 467 4.38 -22.10 37.33
C GLY A 467 3.79 -22.30 35.93
N SER A 468 4.06 -23.46 35.33
CA SER A 468 3.62 -23.82 33.98
C SER A 468 2.11 -24.08 33.83
N GLU A 469 1.33 -24.06 34.91
CA GLU A 469 -0.14 -24.21 34.88
C GLU A 469 -0.87 -22.89 34.56
N MET A 470 -0.14 -21.79 34.38
CA MET A 470 -0.70 -20.51 33.98
C MET A 470 -1.17 -20.54 32.52
N ASP A 471 -2.29 -19.88 32.23
CA ASP A 471 -2.75 -19.69 30.84
C ASP A 471 -1.71 -18.84 30.09
N TRP A 472 -1.21 -19.40 28.98
CA TRP A 472 -0.22 -18.74 28.14
C TRP A 472 -0.77 -17.43 27.58
N ARG A 473 -2.08 -17.30 27.39
CA ARG A 473 -2.71 -16.09 26.82
C ARG A 473 -2.61 -14.89 27.76
N ASP A 474 -2.69 -15.12 29.06
CA ASP A 474 -2.49 -14.06 30.07
C ASP A 474 -1.03 -13.62 30.12
N LEU A 475 -0.11 -14.58 29.99
CA LEU A 475 1.32 -14.30 29.95
C LEU A 475 1.73 -13.57 28.66
N ASP A 476 1.18 -13.97 27.51
CA ASP A 476 1.36 -13.30 26.23
C ASP A 476 0.87 -11.85 26.27
N LEU A 477 -0.33 -11.61 26.82
CA LEU A 477 -0.85 -10.26 26.97
C LEU A 477 0.11 -9.37 27.77
N ALA A 478 0.57 -9.84 28.93
CA ALA A 478 1.48 -9.07 29.77
C ALA A 478 2.82 -8.80 29.08
N LEU A 479 3.39 -9.79 28.38
CA LEU A 479 4.62 -9.63 27.61
C LEU A 479 4.41 -8.69 26.41
N HIS A 480 3.24 -8.72 25.76
CA HIS A 480 2.89 -7.85 24.64
C HIS A 480 2.80 -6.40 25.12
N GLU A 481 2.05 -6.16 26.18
CA GLU A 481 1.94 -4.84 26.82
C GLU A 481 3.30 -4.32 27.30
N MET A 482 4.14 -5.21 27.85
CA MET A 482 5.51 -4.84 28.21
C MET A 482 6.34 -4.48 26.98
N TYR A 483 6.23 -5.22 25.87
CA TYR A 483 6.87 -4.92 24.60
C TYR A 483 6.44 -3.54 24.05
N LEU A 484 5.16 -3.18 24.18
CA LEU A 484 4.63 -1.88 23.77
C LEU A 484 5.10 -0.74 24.68
N PHE A 485 5.19 -0.98 26.00
CA PHE A 485 5.61 0.00 27.00
C PHE A 485 6.97 0.65 26.70
N GLY A 486 7.87 -0.11 26.06
CA GLY A 486 9.18 0.36 25.61
C GLY A 486 9.17 1.60 24.72
N GLU A 487 8.09 1.88 24.00
CA GLU A 487 7.98 3.10 23.19
C GLU A 487 7.97 4.37 24.05
N LEU A 488 7.43 4.32 25.27
CA LEU A 488 7.46 5.46 26.20
C LEU A 488 8.79 5.60 26.94
N ALA A 489 9.47 4.48 27.18
CA ALA A 489 10.65 4.40 28.02
C ALA A 489 11.98 4.61 27.26
N LEU A 490 12.04 4.26 25.97
CA LEU A 490 13.27 4.35 25.18
C LEU A 490 13.42 5.72 24.48
N PRO A 491 14.63 6.31 24.46
CA PRO A 491 14.89 7.52 23.69
C PRO A 491 14.63 7.27 22.19
N ASN A 492 13.95 8.21 21.54
CA ASN A 492 13.57 8.22 20.11
C ASN A 492 12.37 7.34 19.67
N HIS A 493 11.62 6.73 20.59
CA HIS A 493 10.45 5.91 20.22
C HIS A 493 9.09 6.40 20.76
N GLY A 494 9.06 7.46 21.57
CA GLY A 494 7.82 7.99 22.16
C GLY A 494 7.22 9.17 21.38
N PRO A 495 5.91 9.45 21.53
CA PRO A 495 5.22 10.58 20.88
C PRO A 495 5.57 11.97 21.48
N GLY A 496 6.59 12.04 22.35
CA GLY A 496 7.03 13.27 22.99
C GLY A 496 7.95 14.13 22.12
N THR A 497 8.09 15.40 22.50
CA THR A 497 9.10 16.33 21.97
C THR A 497 10.48 15.69 22.01
N LYS A 498 11.17 15.69 20.86
CA LYS A 498 12.54 15.21 20.68
C LYS A 498 13.41 15.50 21.92
N ASN A 499 13.92 14.43 22.53
CA ASN A 499 15.08 14.36 23.44
C ASN A 499 14.91 14.31 24.98
N GLN A 500 13.78 13.92 25.58
CA GLN A 500 13.83 13.43 26.98
C GLN A 500 12.91 12.22 27.22
N PRO A 501 13.46 11.01 27.50
CA PRO A 501 12.67 9.93 28.07
C PRO A 501 12.18 10.34 29.47
N SER A 502 10.96 9.96 29.85
CA SER A 502 10.57 10.07 31.26
C SER A 502 11.42 9.10 32.08
N SER A 503 12.28 9.60 32.96
CA SER A 503 13.15 8.79 33.84
C SER A 503 12.35 7.69 34.53
N GLU A 504 11.14 8.02 35.00
CA GLU A 504 10.25 7.10 35.70
C GLU A 504 9.81 5.90 34.83
N ALA A 505 9.44 6.12 33.57
CA ALA A 505 9.07 5.00 32.68
C ALA A 505 10.28 4.11 32.37
N SER A 506 11.46 4.69 32.18
CA SER A 506 12.69 3.91 31.99
C SER A 506 13.03 3.08 33.23
N GLU A 507 12.90 3.64 34.43
CA GLU A 507 13.11 2.92 35.69
C GLU A 507 12.12 1.76 35.86
N ARG A 508 10.83 2.00 35.58
CA ARG A 508 9.80 0.94 35.61
C ARG A 508 10.08 -0.16 34.58
N LEU A 509 10.51 0.20 33.37
CA LEU A 509 10.89 -0.77 32.33
C LEU A 509 12.06 -1.64 32.78
N VAL A 510 13.12 -1.05 33.36
CA VAL A 510 14.26 -1.80 33.89
C VAL A 510 13.78 -2.82 34.91
N VAL A 511 12.93 -2.42 35.86
CA VAL A 511 12.36 -3.32 36.88
C VAL A 511 11.52 -4.45 36.26
N MET A 512 10.72 -4.15 35.23
CA MET A 512 9.92 -5.18 34.54
C MET A 512 10.80 -6.18 33.79
N VAL A 513 11.82 -5.72 33.06
CA VAL A 513 12.75 -6.59 32.32
C VAL A 513 13.59 -7.45 33.26
N THR A 514 14.10 -6.90 34.37
CA THR A 514 14.84 -7.71 35.34
C THR A 514 13.96 -8.79 35.97
N LYS A 515 12.71 -8.45 36.34
CA LYS A 515 11.75 -9.42 36.87
C LYS A 515 11.38 -10.49 35.85
N MET A 516 11.30 -10.15 34.56
CA MET A 516 11.06 -11.11 33.48
C MET A 516 12.20 -12.15 33.37
N VAL A 517 13.45 -11.72 33.54
CA VAL A 517 14.60 -12.63 33.51
C VAL A 517 14.65 -13.52 34.76
N GLU A 518 14.26 -12.98 35.92
CA GLU A 518 14.21 -13.70 37.20
C GLU A 518 13.04 -14.70 37.28
N SER A 519 11.92 -14.44 36.60
CA SER A 519 10.70 -15.27 36.67
C SER A 519 10.77 -16.58 35.88
N GLY A 520 11.86 -16.84 35.17
CA GLY A 520 12.07 -18.12 34.48
C GLY A 520 11.21 -18.34 33.23
N ILE A 521 10.65 -17.27 32.64
CA ILE A 521 9.79 -17.32 31.43
C ILE A 521 10.45 -18.06 30.26
N ALA A 522 11.78 -17.99 30.16
CA ALA A 522 12.54 -18.69 29.13
C ALA A 522 12.36 -20.22 29.14
N SER A 523 11.86 -20.81 30.24
CA SER A 523 11.61 -22.25 30.39
C SER A 523 10.12 -22.62 30.26
N PHE A 524 9.26 -21.68 29.86
CA PHE A 524 7.84 -21.94 29.64
C PHE A 524 7.64 -22.85 28.42
N SER A 525 6.61 -23.71 28.43
CA SER A 525 6.41 -24.73 27.40
C SER A 525 5.90 -24.18 26.07
N HIS A 526 5.16 -23.06 26.09
CA HIS A 526 4.48 -22.54 24.92
C HIS A 526 5.43 -21.72 24.01
N PRO A 527 5.60 -22.08 22.71
CA PRO A 527 6.59 -21.44 21.84
C PRO A 527 6.37 -19.93 21.61
N ALA A 528 5.12 -19.46 21.57
CA ALA A 528 4.80 -18.03 21.42
C ALA A 528 5.44 -17.17 22.53
N ILE A 529 5.41 -17.66 23.76
CA ILE A 529 5.96 -16.97 24.94
C ILE A 529 7.48 -16.91 24.85
N LEU A 530 8.11 -18.00 24.41
CA LEU A 530 9.56 -18.06 24.21
C LEU A 530 10.01 -17.07 23.12
N LEU A 531 9.26 -16.99 22.02
CA LEU A 531 9.50 -16.03 20.95
C LEU A 531 9.44 -14.59 21.47
N GLN A 532 8.36 -14.27 22.19
CA GLN A 532 8.11 -12.94 22.71
C GLN A 532 9.14 -12.53 23.76
N TYR A 533 9.57 -13.47 24.62
CA TYR A 533 10.69 -13.28 25.53
C TYR A 533 11.97 -12.87 24.77
N MET A 534 12.31 -13.57 23.69
CA MET A 534 13.49 -13.24 22.87
C MET A 534 13.35 -11.86 22.20
N GLU A 535 12.18 -11.53 21.65
CA GLU A 535 11.88 -10.23 21.05
C GLU A 535 12.07 -9.08 22.05
N ILE A 536 11.58 -9.26 23.27
CA ILE A 536 11.72 -8.29 24.37
C ILE A 536 13.19 -8.12 24.76
N CYS A 537 13.93 -9.21 24.92
CA CYS A 537 15.37 -9.16 25.23
C CYS A 537 16.16 -8.39 24.15
N VAL A 538 15.85 -8.61 22.87
CA VAL A 538 16.48 -7.90 21.75
C VAL A 538 16.07 -6.43 21.71
N ARG A 539 14.78 -6.12 21.90
CA ARG A 539 14.28 -4.75 21.89
C ARG A 539 14.88 -3.91 23.02
N TYR A 540 15.08 -4.51 24.20
CA TYR A 540 15.61 -3.85 25.39
C TYR A 540 17.06 -4.18 25.69
N SER A 541 17.88 -4.47 24.68
CA SER A 541 19.31 -4.75 24.81
C SER A 541 20.09 -3.69 25.62
N ALA A 542 19.73 -2.41 25.49
CA ALA A 542 20.32 -1.30 26.26
C ALA A 542 20.16 -1.45 27.79
N VAL A 543 19.12 -2.14 28.27
CA VAL A 543 18.94 -2.44 29.71
C VAL A 543 20.04 -3.39 30.20
N PHE A 544 20.46 -4.34 29.35
CA PHE A 544 21.51 -5.31 29.66
C PHE A 544 22.91 -4.71 29.58
N ASP A 545 23.12 -3.66 28.76
CA ASP A 545 24.38 -2.90 28.77
C ASP A 545 24.65 -2.24 30.13
N THR A 546 23.58 -1.79 30.81
CA THR A 546 23.65 -1.22 32.15
C THR A 546 23.71 -2.32 33.22
N ASN A 547 22.96 -3.42 33.04
CA ASN A 547 22.85 -4.53 33.98
C ASN A 547 23.55 -5.79 33.46
N THR A 548 24.88 -5.72 33.34
CA THR A 548 25.70 -6.77 32.69
C THR A 548 25.63 -8.14 33.36
N GLN A 549 25.20 -8.21 34.62
CA GLN A 549 25.02 -9.44 35.38
C GLN A 549 24.01 -10.43 34.77
N TYR A 550 23.02 -9.94 34.00
CA TYR A 550 22.00 -10.78 33.37
C TYR A 550 22.41 -11.30 31.98
N ILE A 551 23.46 -10.75 31.37
CA ILE A 551 23.91 -11.13 30.01
C ILE A 551 24.20 -12.64 29.91
N PRO A 552 24.97 -13.27 30.82
CA PRO A 552 25.29 -14.70 30.71
C PRO A 552 24.04 -15.58 30.74
N GLN A 553 23.09 -15.30 31.64
CA GLN A 553 21.85 -16.05 31.77
C GLN A 553 20.97 -15.93 30.52
N VAL A 554 20.85 -14.73 29.96
CA VAL A 554 20.07 -14.51 28.73
C VAL A 554 20.74 -15.20 27.54
N LEU A 555 22.07 -15.13 27.42
CA LEU A 555 22.79 -15.85 26.36
C LEU A 555 22.62 -17.37 26.45
N GLU A 556 22.67 -17.94 27.66
CA GLU A 556 22.40 -19.37 27.88
C GLU A 556 20.98 -19.74 27.44
N ASN A 557 19.98 -18.92 27.78
CA ASN A 557 18.61 -19.11 27.32
C ASN A 557 18.52 -19.07 25.80
N PHE A 558 19.15 -18.09 25.14
CA PHE A 558 19.15 -17.99 23.69
C PHE A 558 19.81 -19.20 23.03
N VAL A 559 20.97 -19.65 23.54
CA VAL A 559 21.65 -20.86 23.04
C VAL A 559 20.75 -22.09 23.17
N ARG A 560 19.97 -22.21 24.25
CA ARG A 560 18.99 -23.30 24.37
C ARG A 560 17.86 -23.17 23.33
N LEU A 561 17.33 -21.97 23.12
CA LEU A 561 16.18 -21.73 22.24
C LEU A 561 16.51 -21.88 20.75
N VAL A 562 17.75 -21.61 20.32
CA VAL A 562 18.16 -21.84 18.91
C VAL A 562 18.21 -23.32 18.50
N HIS A 563 18.21 -24.24 19.47
CA HIS A 563 18.14 -25.69 19.25
C HIS A 563 16.71 -26.24 19.35
N HIS A 564 15.69 -25.38 19.49
CA HIS A 564 14.32 -25.83 19.62
C HIS A 564 13.83 -26.52 18.34
N GLU A 565 13.00 -27.58 18.47
CA GLU A 565 12.55 -28.40 17.33
C GLU A 565 11.46 -27.72 16.50
N HIS A 566 10.64 -26.86 17.12
CA HIS A 566 9.57 -26.13 16.43
C HIS A 566 10.12 -25.17 15.35
N VAL A 567 9.78 -25.42 14.09
CA VAL A 567 10.32 -24.73 12.90
C VAL A 567 10.21 -23.21 12.99
N ARG A 568 9.01 -22.65 13.25
CA ARG A 568 8.79 -21.19 13.36
C ARG A 568 9.62 -20.53 14.48
N LEU A 569 9.78 -21.21 15.62
CA LEU A 569 10.60 -20.71 16.71
C LEU A 569 12.08 -20.78 16.34
N LYS A 570 12.50 -21.89 15.72
CA LYS A 570 13.88 -22.12 15.31
C LYS A 570 14.37 -21.04 14.33
N THR A 571 13.66 -20.82 13.21
CA THR A 571 14.04 -19.81 12.21
C THR A 571 14.11 -18.40 12.80
N ARG A 572 13.08 -17.99 13.57
CA ARG A 572 13.05 -16.67 14.19
C ARG A 572 14.07 -16.52 15.32
N SER A 573 14.34 -17.58 16.08
CA SER A 573 15.34 -17.56 17.16
C SER A 573 16.75 -17.29 16.63
N TRP A 574 17.11 -17.79 15.44
CA TRP A 574 18.40 -17.52 14.81
C TRP A 574 18.58 -16.03 14.47
N TYR A 575 17.54 -15.41 13.93
CA TYR A 575 17.51 -13.96 13.68
C TYR A 575 17.63 -13.15 14.98
N LEU A 576 16.85 -13.49 16.00
CA LEU A 576 16.84 -12.78 17.28
C LEU A 576 18.17 -12.93 18.03
N PHE A 577 18.76 -14.13 17.97
CA PHE A 577 20.09 -14.39 18.50
C PHE A 577 21.15 -13.50 17.84
N HIS A 578 21.17 -13.46 16.51
CA HIS A 578 22.06 -12.57 15.77
C HIS A 578 21.89 -11.11 16.20
N ARG A 579 20.65 -10.61 16.25
CA ARG A 579 20.37 -9.22 16.60
C ARG A 579 20.79 -8.86 18.03
N PHE A 580 20.58 -9.77 18.99
CA PHE A 580 21.03 -9.60 20.37
C PHE A 580 22.56 -9.52 20.47
N ILE A 581 23.25 -10.43 19.78
CA ILE A 581 24.71 -10.49 19.73
C ILE A 581 25.31 -9.24 19.07
N LYS A 582 24.73 -8.78 17.96
CA LYS A 582 25.20 -7.59 17.24
C LYS A 582 25.18 -6.34 18.12
N GLN A 583 24.14 -6.18 18.93
CA GLN A 583 24.00 -5.07 19.87
C GLN A 583 24.96 -5.18 21.07
N LEU A 584 25.20 -6.39 21.57
CA LEU A 584 26.09 -6.64 22.73
C LEU A 584 27.54 -6.97 22.34
N ARG A 585 27.95 -6.71 21.09
CA ARG A 585 29.25 -7.12 20.51
C ARG A 585 30.46 -6.79 21.40
N GLY A 586 30.43 -5.65 22.10
CA GLY A 586 31.52 -5.21 22.99
C GLY A 586 31.62 -5.96 24.33
N ARG A 587 30.62 -6.76 24.72
CA ARG A 587 30.54 -7.46 26.01
C ARG A 587 30.63 -8.98 25.92
N VAL A 588 30.52 -9.55 24.71
CA VAL A 588 30.39 -11.00 24.48
C VAL A 588 31.74 -11.72 24.27
N GLY A 589 32.86 -10.99 24.12
CA GLY A 589 34.12 -11.63 23.71
C GLY A 589 34.71 -12.66 24.68
N ASN A 590 34.39 -12.61 25.97
CA ASN A 590 34.86 -13.61 26.96
C ASN A 590 34.14 -14.96 26.84
N VAL A 591 32.95 -15.00 26.25
CA VAL A 591 32.13 -16.20 26.06
C VAL A 591 32.10 -16.66 24.58
N ALA A 592 32.85 -15.98 23.72
CA ALA A 592 32.88 -16.22 22.28
C ALA A 592 33.16 -17.69 21.91
N GLU A 593 34.18 -18.29 22.52
CA GLU A 593 34.59 -19.67 22.24
C GLU A 593 33.48 -20.68 22.60
N THR A 594 32.87 -20.51 23.78
CA THR A 594 31.78 -21.36 24.25
C THR A 594 30.54 -21.24 23.37
N VAL A 595 30.18 -20.02 22.97
CA VAL A 595 29.01 -19.79 22.12
C VAL A 595 29.21 -20.40 20.74
N ILE A 596 30.38 -20.20 20.10
CA ILE A 596 30.69 -20.78 18.79
C ILE A 596 30.64 -22.31 18.83
N GLN A 597 31.19 -22.92 19.89
CA GLN A 597 31.13 -24.38 20.08
C GLN A 597 29.69 -24.88 20.29
N SER A 598 28.86 -24.11 21.00
CA SER A 598 27.50 -24.52 21.36
C SER A 598 26.51 -24.45 20.20
N ILE A 599 26.82 -23.73 19.12
CA ILE A 599 25.97 -23.61 17.91
C ILE A 599 26.59 -24.31 16.70
N GLY A 600 27.75 -24.96 16.86
CA GLY A 600 28.53 -25.53 15.77
C GLY A 600 27.82 -26.67 15.04
N ASP A 601 26.93 -27.39 15.73
CA ASP A 601 26.06 -28.43 15.17
C ASP A 601 24.94 -27.89 14.26
N LEU A 602 24.61 -26.61 14.38
CA LEU A 602 23.60 -25.92 13.55
C LEU A 602 24.19 -25.32 12.26
N LEU A 603 25.51 -25.34 12.09
CA LEU A 603 26.22 -24.76 10.93
C LEU A 603 26.29 -25.64 9.66
N PRO A 604 26.22 -26.98 9.71
CA PRO A 604 26.22 -27.79 8.50
C PRO A 604 25.06 -27.39 7.56
N ILE A 605 25.41 -27.04 6.32
CA ILE A 605 24.45 -26.65 5.29
C ILE A 605 23.95 -27.91 4.60
N LYS A 606 22.63 -28.05 4.45
CA LYS A 606 22.01 -29.14 3.69
C LYS A 606 21.05 -28.55 2.67
N ALA A 607 21.51 -28.43 1.43
CA ALA A 607 20.68 -27.99 0.32
C ALA A 607 19.72 -29.11 -0.12
N GLU A 608 18.44 -28.79 -0.16
CA GLU A 608 17.37 -29.62 -0.70
C GLU A 608 16.76 -28.89 -1.90
N VAL A 609 16.55 -29.61 -3.00
CA VAL A 609 15.92 -29.03 -4.20
C VAL A 609 14.41 -28.95 -3.93
N PRO A 610 13.78 -27.77 -4.12
CA PRO A 610 12.33 -27.63 -3.99
C PRO A 610 11.58 -28.66 -4.84
N GLY A 611 10.47 -29.21 -4.34
CA GLY A 611 9.61 -30.11 -5.10
C GLY A 611 8.81 -29.38 -6.18
N GLU A 612 8.37 -30.08 -7.23
CA GLU A 612 7.58 -29.52 -8.34
C GLU A 612 6.23 -28.90 -7.89
N ASP A 613 5.73 -29.27 -6.70
CA ASP A 613 4.50 -28.73 -6.13
C ASP A 613 4.64 -27.29 -5.56
N ALA A 614 5.85 -26.73 -5.49
CA ALA A 614 6.12 -25.40 -4.90
C ALA A 614 5.94 -24.22 -5.88
N ASP A 615 5.82 -24.48 -7.18
CA ASP A 615 5.69 -23.44 -8.22
C ASP A 615 4.21 -23.07 -8.53
N ASP A 616 3.24 -23.88 -8.09
CA ASP A 616 1.81 -23.69 -8.43
C ASP A 616 1.02 -22.85 -7.40
N ASP A 617 1.54 -22.62 -6.20
CA ASP A 617 0.90 -21.78 -5.18
C ASP A 617 1.68 -20.48 -4.95
N MET A 618 1.33 -19.46 -5.73
CA MET A 618 1.78 -18.06 -5.59
C MET A 618 1.27 -17.36 -4.31
N SER A 619 1.07 -18.11 -3.23
CA SER A 619 0.83 -17.55 -1.89
C SER A 619 2.17 -17.25 -1.25
N SER A 620 2.40 -15.98 -0.85
CA SER A 620 3.66 -15.54 -0.23
C SER A 620 3.99 -16.24 1.08
N ASP A 621 3.04 -16.94 1.68
CA ASP A 621 3.10 -17.31 3.10
C ASP A 621 3.53 -18.79 3.33
N GLU A 622 3.47 -19.66 2.32
CA GLU A 622 4.10 -20.99 2.38
C GLU A 622 5.63 -20.93 2.24
N SER A 623 6.15 -19.77 1.80
CA SER A 623 7.59 -19.56 1.59
C SER A 623 8.40 -19.66 2.89
N ASP A 624 7.82 -19.37 4.05
CA ASP A 624 8.48 -19.41 5.38
C ASP A 624 8.86 -20.84 5.85
N HIS A 625 8.29 -21.88 5.21
CA HIS A 625 8.57 -23.29 5.51
C HIS A 625 9.43 -23.98 4.45
N SER A 626 9.79 -23.29 3.36
CA SER A 626 10.66 -23.82 2.33
C SER A 626 12.08 -24.10 2.85
N ALA A 627 12.75 -25.08 2.22
CA ALA A 627 14.16 -25.36 2.49
C ALA A 627 15.06 -24.11 2.28
N ASP A 628 14.66 -23.22 1.37
CA ASP A 628 15.36 -21.95 1.12
C ASP A 628 15.14 -20.92 2.23
N ALA A 629 13.94 -20.82 2.82
CA ALA A 629 13.69 -19.96 3.98
C ALA A 629 14.41 -20.44 5.25
N LEU A 630 14.49 -21.77 5.45
CA LEU A 630 15.33 -22.35 6.50
C LEU A 630 16.80 -21.95 6.31
N PHE A 631 17.35 -22.10 5.10
CA PHE A 631 18.73 -21.70 4.81
C PHE A 631 18.94 -20.19 4.98
N THR A 632 18.04 -19.36 4.47
CA THR A 632 18.09 -17.90 4.62
C THR A 632 18.10 -17.51 6.09
N SER A 633 17.34 -18.20 6.94
CA SER A 633 17.38 -18.01 8.39
C SER A 633 18.71 -18.48 9.00
N GLN A 634 19.28 -19.59 8.50
CA GLN A 634 20.56 -20.13 8.96
C GLN A 634 21.72 -19.14 8.72
N LEU A 635 21.64 -18.30 7.69
CA LEU A 635 22.62 -17.24 7.42
C LEU A 635 22.82 -16.28 8.61
N TYR A 636 21.79 -16.06 9.43
CA TYR A 636 21.92 -15.24 10.64
C TYR A 636 22.89 -15.85 11.66
N LEU A 637 23.02 -17.18 11.73
CA LEU A 637 24.00 -17.84 12.59
C LEU A 637 25.44 -17.54 12.12
N PHE A 638 25.68 -17.57 10.81
CA PHE A 638 26.98 -17.20 10.23
C PHE A 638 27.31 -15.72 10.50
N GLU A 639 26.33 -14.82 10.36
CA GLU A 639 26.53 -13.40 10.69
C GLU A 639 26.81 -13.19 12.19
N ALA A 640 26.09 -13.91 13.07
CA ALA A 640 26.30 -13.87 14.51
C ALA A 640 27.71 -14.32 14.90
N ILE A 641 28.23 -15.39 14.29
CA ILE A 641 29.61 -15.83 14.51
C ILE A 641 30.61 -14.78 14.01
N GLY A 642 30.35 -14.14 12.88
CA GLY A 642 31.15 -13.00 12.42
C GLY A 642 31.19 -11.87 13.45
N CYS A 643 30.05 -11.52 14.03
CA CYS A 643 29.94 -10.48 15.07
C CYS A 643 30.71 -10.86 16.36
N ILE A 644 30.59 -12.11 16.80
CA ILE A 644 31.28 -12.64 18.01
C ILE A 644 32.79 -12.70 17.79
N SER A 645 33.21 -13.12 16.59
CA SER A 645 34.63 -13.30 16.25
C SER A 645 35.37 -11.97 16.11
N SER A 646 34.65 -10.87 15.89
CA SER A 646 35.21 -9.56 15.60
C SER A 646 35.22 -8.62 16.82
N THR A 647 34.99 -9.14 18.03
CA THR A 647 35.07 -8.36 19.28
C THR A 647 36.51 -7.96 19.60
N SER A 648 36.71 -6.70 20.01
CA SER A 648 38.02 -6.12 20.36
C SER A 648 38.70 -6.74 21.58
N SER A 649 37.96 -7.44 22.44
CA SER A 649 38.51 -8.14 23.60
C SER A 649 39.18 -9.47 23.24
N THR A 650 38.97 -9.98 22.02
CA THR A 650 39.58 -11.23 21.54
C THR A 650 40.87 -10.91 20.79
N PRO A 651 42.01 -11.57 21.10
CA PRO A 651 43.26 -11.39 20.35
C PRO A 651 43.11 -11.75 18.86
N VAL A 652 43.76 -11.00 17.97
CA VAL A 652 43.67 -11.16 16.49
C VAL A 652 43.96 -12.59 16.03
N GLU A 653 44.91 -13.28 16.67
CA GLU A 653 45.24 -14.69 16.37
C GLU A 653 44.07 -15.64 16.67
N LYS A 654 43.33 -15.39 17.77
CA LYS A 654 42.12 -16.15 18.09
C LYS A 654 40.96 -15.81 17.17
N GLN A 655 40.84 -14.54 16.76
CA GLN A 655 39.83 -14.13 15.77
C GLN A 655 40.02 -14.87 14.45
N ALA A 656 41.26 -14.95 13.95
CA ALA A 656 41.60 -15.71 12.75
C ALA A 656 41.32 -17.22 12.92
N LEU A 657 41.58 -17.78 14.11
CA LEU A 657 41.29 -19.18 14.42
C LEU A 657 39.78 -19.47 14.40
N TYR A 658 38.95 -18.61 14.99
CA TYR A 658 37.49 -18.77 14.98
C TYR A 658 36.92 -18.73 13.57
N VAL A 659 37.33 -17.73 12.76
CA VAL A 659 36.89 -17.63 11.36
C VAL A 659 37.34 -18.86 10.56
N ARG A 660 38.60 -19.29 10.72
CA ARG A 660 39.12 -20.49 10.06
C ARG A 660 38.35 -21.75 10.44
N SER A 661 37.96 -21.89 11.72
CA SER A 661 37.22 -23.07 12.20
C SER A 661 35.86 -23.25 11.51
N VAL A 662 35.24 -22.15 11.07
CA VAL A 662 33.96 -22.16 10.34
C VAL A 662 34.15 -22.26 8.82
N MET A 663 35.19 -21.63 8.27
CA MET A 663 35.46 -21.65 6.83
C MET A 663 35.99 -22.99 6.31
N GLU A 664 36.82 -23.69 7.10
CA GLU A 664 37.48 -24.91 6.63
C GLU A 664 36.49 -26.05 6.28
N PRO A 665 35.43 -26.33 7.08
CA PRO A 665 34.39 -27.27 6.69
C PRO A 665 33.64 -26.85 5.41
N LEU A 666 33.38 -25.55 5.23
CA LEU A 666 32.72 -25.02 4.04
C LEU A 666 33.57 -25.18 2.78
N PHE A 667 34.89 -25.00 2.87
CA PHE A 667 35.80 -25.23 1.75
C PHE A 667 35.84 -26.70 1.33
N GLN A 668 35.92 -27.61 2.31
CA GLN A 668 35.89 -29.05 2.04
C GLN A 668 34.58 -29.47 1.36
N ASP A 669 33.46 -28.93 1.83
CA ASP A 669 32.14 -29.20 1.24
C ASP A 669 32.04 -28.66 -0.20
N MET A 670 32.55 -27.44 -0.44
CA MET A 670 32.58 -26.86 -1.78
C MET A 670 33.44 -27.69 -2.75
N GLU A 671 34.62 -28.14 -2.32
CA GLU A 671 35.51 -28.99 -3.13
C GLU A 671 34.85 -30.32 -3.54
N VAL A 672 34.04 -30.91 -2.66
CA VAL A 672 33.31 -32.17 -2.93
C VAL A 672 32.17 -31.95 -3.92
N HIS A 673 31.44 -30.84 -3.82
CA HIS A 673 30.24 -30.58 -4.63
C HIS A 673 30.54 -29.92 -5.98
N LEU A 674 31.67 -29.22 -6.14
CA LEU A 674 32.04 -28.51 -7.36
C LEU A 674 32.10 -29.38 -8.63
N PRO A 675 32.67 -30.61 -8.62
CA PRO A 675 32.64 -31.49 -9.79
C PRO A 675 31.23 -31.96 -10.17
N ARG A 676 30.35 -32.18 -9.17
CA ARG A 676 28.97 -32.62 -9.37
C ARG A 676 28.11 -31.50 -9.97
N ALA A 677 28.25 -30.28 -9.47
CA ALA A 677 27.56 -29.12 -10.02
C ALA A 677 27.92 -28.89 -11.50
N LYS A 678 29.19 -29.07 -11.89
CA LYS A 678 29.60 -29.01 -13.31
C LYS A 678 28.93 -30.06 -14.19
N SER A 679 28.60 -31.23 -13.62
CA SER A 679 27.88 -32.27 -14.35
C SER A 679 26.37 -32.00 -14.47
N GLY A 680 25.88 -30.86 -13.96
CA GLY A 680 24.48 -30.47 -14.01
C GLY A 680 23.63 -30.97 -12.84
N ASP A 681 24.25 -31.38 -11.72
CA ASP A 681 23.53 -31.78 -10.50
C ASP A 681 22.95 -30.54 -9.79
N ALA A 682 21.62 -30.39 -9.83
CA ALA A 682 20.90 -29.25 -9.25
C ALA A 682 21.12 -29.11 -7.74
N GLN A 683 21.17 -30.23 -7.00
CA GLN A 683 21.40 -30.20 -5.56
C GLN A 683 22.83 -29.74 -5.25
N ALA A 684 23.82 -30.19 -6.02
CA ALA A 684 25.20 -29.75 -5.85
C ALA A 684 25.38 -28.26 -6.22
N ASN A 685 24.64 -27.77 -7.23
CA ASN A 685 24.61 -26.35 -7.58
C ASN A 685 24.05 -25.52 -6.42
N LEU A 686 22.93 -25.94 -5.84
CA LEU A 686 22.31 -25.26 -4.70
C LEU A 686 23.18 -25.31 -3.42
N GLN A 687 23.89 -26.42 -3.19
CA GLN A 687 24.85 -26.52 -2.08
C GLN A 687 25.97 -25.47 -2.21
N ILE A 688 26.53 -25.31 -3.43
CA ILE A 688 27.56 -24.30 -3.68
C ILE A 688 26.99 -22.89 -3.52
N HIS A 689 25.77 -22.65 -4.02
CA HIS A 689 25.04 -21.40 -3.80
C HIS A 689 24.97 -21.04 -2.31
N HIS A 690 24.55 -21.99 -1.47
CA HIS A 690 24.45 -21.81 -0.02
C HIS A 690 25.81 -21.56 0.64
N ILE A 691 26.86 -22.30 0.26
CA ILE A 691 28.22 -22.10 0.79
C ILE A 691 28.73 -20.68 0.47
N VAL A 692 28.54 -20.22 -0.77
CA VAL A 692 28.95 -18.86 -1.19
C VAL A 692 28.23 -17.79 -0.36
N MET A 693 26.93 -17.95 -0.15
CA MET A 693 26.12 -17.05 0.67
C MET A 693 26.54 -17.04 2.15
N ALA A 694 26.88 -18.19 2.72
CA ALA A 694 27.38 -18.32 4.09
C ALA A 694 28.75 -17.65 4.27
N LEU A 695 29.70 -17.88 3.36
CA LEU A 695 31.03 -17.24 3.38
C LEU A 695 30.92 -15.71 3.30
N GLY A 696 30.08 -15.20 2.40
CA GLY A 696 29.83 -13.76 2.29
C GLY A 696 29.19 -13.18 3.55
N THR A 697 28.23 -13.89 4.16
CA THR A 697 27.51 -13.41 5.34
C THR A 697 28.37 -13.45 6.60
N LEU A 698 29.25 -14.45 6.75
CA LEU A 698 30.28 -14.48 7.79
C LEU A 698 31.21 -13.26 7.71
N ALA A 699 31.61 -12.87 6.50
CA ALA A 699 32.44 -11.68 6.28
C ALA A 699 31.71 -10.39 6.69
N HIS A 700 30.43 -10.28 6.34
CA HIS A 700 29.60 -9.13 6.73
C HIS A 700 29.49 -8.99 8.25
N GLY A 701 29.21 -10.09 8.97
CA GLY A 701 29.15 -10.06 10.43
C GLY A 701 30.49 -9.66 11.09
N PHE A 702 31.62 -9.98 10.46
CA PHE A 702 32.93 -9.57 10.96
C PHE A 702 33.15 -8.06 10.84
N SER A 703 32.81 -7.49 9.68
CA SER A 703 32.94 -6.07 9.39
C SER A 703 31.75 -5.57 8.58
N ASP A 704 30.95 -4.69 9.19
CA ASP A 704 29.87 -3.96 8.53
C ASP A 704 30.40 -2.77 7.70
N TRP A 705 31.72 -2.60 7.56
CA TRP A 705 32.29 -1.48 6.84
C TRP A 705 31.98 -1.56 5.36
N THR A 706 31.68 -0.40 4.78
CA THR A 706 31.48 -0.26 3.36
C THR A 706 32.42 0.82 2.82
N PRO A 707 32.94 0.65 1.59
CA PRO A 707 33.75 1.66 0.94
C PRO A 707 33.06 3.04 0.95
N GLY A 708 33.73 4.05 1.52
CA GLY A 708 33.19 5.42 1.67
C GLY A 708 32.57 5.76 3.03
N SER A 709 32.50 4.82 3.99
CA SER A 709 32.03 5.11 5.36
C SER A 709 33.01 6.03 6.11
N THR A 710 32.47 7.04 6.80
CA THR A 710 33.25 7.97 7.65
C THR A 710 33.44 7.48 9.09
N SER A 711 32.85 6.35 9.46
CA SER A 711 33.01 5.75 10.78
C SER A 711 34.42 5.13 10.93
N LYS A 712 35.14 5.53 11.98
CA LYS A 712 36.41 4.89 12.38
C LYS A 712 36.18 3.57 13.14
N GLU A 713 34.96 3.34 13.59
CA GLU A 713 34.51 2.04 14.09
C GLU A 713 34.31 1.11 12.90
N HIS A 714 34.88 -0.09 12.98
CA HIS A 714 34.83 -1.15 11.95
C HIS A 714 35.75 -0.97 10.73
N THR A 715 36.93 -0.36 10.82
CA THR A 715 37.90 -0.41 9.71
C THR A 715 38.22 -1.86 9.26
N PRO A 716 38.68 -2.07 8.01
CA PRO A 716 39.11 -3.39 7.55
C PRO A 716 40.04 -4.05 8.59
N PRO A 717 39.85 -5.35 8.89
CA PRO A 717 40.58 -6.04 9.92
C PRO A 717 42.07 -6.13 9.65
N ASP A 718 42.81 -6.53 10.68
CA ASP A 718 44.23 -6.80 10.58
C ASP A 718 44.53 -7.79 9.44
N LYS A 719 45.72 -7.65 8.82
CA LYS A 719 46.17 -8.44 7.67
C LYS A 719 46.05 -9.95 7.89
N VAL A 720 46.22 -10.41 9.14
CA VAL A 720 46.11 -11.84 9.48
C VAL A 720 44.69 -12.37 9.25
N VAL A 721 43.67 -11.60 9.63
CA VAL A 721 42.26 -11.98 9.44
C VAL A 721 41.84 -11.75 7.99
N ALA A 722 42.27 -10.63 7.38
CA ALA A 722 42.00 -10.35 5.98
C ALA A 722 42.55 -11.44 5.03
N ALA A 723 43.67 -12.07 5.39
CA ALA A 723 44.23 -13.20 4.64
C ALA A 723 43.30 -14.42 4.61
N GLU A 724 42.58 -14.73 5.69
CA GLU A 724 41.61 -15.82 5.70
C GLU A 724 40.40 -15.52 4.80
N PHE A 725 39.91 -14.28 4.81
CA PHE A 725 38.84 -13.86 3.89
C PHE A 725 39.30 -13.77 2.43
N SER A 726 40.60 -13.55 2.17
CA SER A 726 41.16 -13.65 0.81
C SER A 726 41.06 -15.07 0.26
N ARG A 727 41.32 -16.09 1.10
CA ARG A 727 41.10 -17.50 0.72
C ARG A 727 39.63 -17.75 0.36
N ALA A 728 38.70 -17.17 1.11
CA ALA A 728 37.27 -17.25 0.80
C ALA A 728 36.92 -16.57 -0.54
N ALA A 729 37.48 -15.39 -0.82
CA ALA A 729 37.28 -14.70 -2.09
C ALA A 729 37.81 -15.52 -3.29
N GLU A 730 38.98 -16.13 -3.15
CA GLU A 730 39.56 -17.02 -4.17
C GLU A 730 38.70 -18.26 -4.39
N ALA A 731 38.21 -18.90 -3.32
CA ALA A 731 37.30 -20.03 -3.39
C ALA A 731 36.01 -19.69 -4.16
N ILE A 732 35.40 -18.53 -3.86
CA ILE A 732 34.18 -18.08 -4.56
C ILE A 732 34.47 -17.74 -6.03
N LEU A 733 35.62 -17.13 -6.34
CA LEU A 733 36.04 -16.87 -7.72
C LEU A 733 36.21 -18.16 -8.53
N ILE A 734 36.78 -19.20 -7.92
CA ILE A 734 36.90 -20.51 -8.56
C ILE A 734 35.51 -21.08 -8.86
N ALA A 735 34.57 -21.01 -7.91
CA ALA A 735 33.19 -21.45 -8.14
C ALA A 735 32.50 -20.64 -9.26
N LEU A 736 32.64 -19.30 -9.25
CA LEU A 736 32.07 -18.41 -10.26
C LEU A 736 32.63 -18.72 -11.65
N SER A 737 33.94 -18.89 -11.79
CA SER A 737 34.59 -19.17 -13.08
C SER A 737 34.13 -20.50 -13.70
N GLN A 738 33.70 -21.44 -12.85
CA GLN A 738 33.34 -22.80 -13.24
C GLN A 738 31.83 -22.99 -13.45
N LEU A 739 31.00 -22.13 -12.86
CA LEU A 739 29.53 -22.21 -12.85
C LEU A 739 28.87 -20.90 -13.34
N ASN A 740 29.55 -20.11 -14.17
CA ASN A 740 29.09 -18.81 -14.66
C ASN A 740 27.81 -18.86 -15.54
N SER A 741 27.35 -20.04 -15.93
CA SER A 741 26.08 -20.25 -16.62
C SER A 741 24.86 -20.14 -15.70
N SER A 742 25.01 -20.47 -14.41
CA SER A 742 23.93 -20.45 -13.42
C SER A 742 23.65 -19.02 -12.93
N CYS A 743 22.40 -18.55 -13.08
CA CYS A 743 21.95 -17.23 -12.60
C CYS A 743 21.99 -17.13 -11.06
N GLU A 744 21.61 -18.20 -10.36
CA GLU A 744 21.62 -18.27 -8.89
C GLU A 744 23.03 -18.09 -8.32
N ILE A 745 24.02 -18.78 -8.91
CA ILE A 745 25.42 -18.68 -8.47
C ILE A 745 25.97 -17.29 -8.72
N ARG A 746 25.72 -16.68 -9.89
CA ARG A 746 26.14 -15.30 -10.17
C ARG A 746 25.56 -14.33 -9.14
N THR A 747 24.29 -14.50 -8.80
CA THR A 747 23.60 -13.67 -7.80
C THR A 747 24.21 -13.83 -6.40
N ALA A 748 24.47 -15.06 -5.96
CA ALA A 748 25.16 -15.33 -4.69
C ALA A 748 26.59 -14.79 -4.66
N CYS A 749 27.37 -15.00 -5.73
CA CYS A 749 28.72 -14.48 -5.87
C CYS A 749 28.76 -12.95 -5.81
N ARG A 750 27.81 -12.26 -6.46
CA ARG A 750 27.68 -10.80 -6.40
C ARG A 750 27.38 -10.32 -4.98
N SER A 751 26.44 -10.98 -4.29
CA SER A 751 26.10 -10.69 -2.89
C SER A 751 27.30 -10.90 -1.96
N ALA A 752 28.00 -12.03 -2.10
CA ALA A 752 29.18 -12.36 -1.32
C ALA A 752 30.34 -11.38 -1.58
N PHE A 753 30.58 -11.02 -2.84
CA PHE A 753 31.58 -10.02 -3.21
C PHE A 753 31.32 -8.68 -2.52
N SER A 754 30.08 -8.17 -2.57
CA SER A 754 29.69 -6.92 -1.90
C SER A 754 30.00 -6.94 -0.41
N LYS A 755 29.77 -8.08 0.26
CA LYS A 755 30.02 -8.27 1.69
C LYS A 755 31.52 -8.40 2.01
N LEU A 756 32.28 -9.07 1.15
CA LEU A 756 33.74 -9.24 1.29
C LEU A 756 34.51 -7.92 1.18
N LEU A 757 33.98 -6.91 0.46
CA LEU A 757 34.55 -5.57 0.41
C LEU A 757 34.76 -4.99 1.82
N GLY A 758 33.87 -5.31 2.77
CA GLY A 758 33.92 -4.82 4.14
C GLY A 758 35.12 -5.30 4.95
N VAL A 759 35.66 -6.46 4.56
CA VAL A 759 36.80 -7.10 5.23
C VAL A 759 38.10 -6.92 4.43
N LEU A 760 38.04 -7.00 3.10
CA LEU A 760 39.24 -6.94 2.27
C LEU A 760 39.67 -5.50 1.93
N GLY A 761 38.75 -4.54 1.95
CA GLY A 761 39.03 -3.15 1.57
C GLY A 761 39.72 -3.09 0.19
N ALA A 762 40.79 -2.29 0.08
CA ALA A 762 41.51 -2.09 -1.18
C ALA A 762 42.27 -3.36 -1.68
N ALA A 763 42.46 -4.38 -0.83
CA ALA A 763 43.16 -5.60 -1.22
C ALA A 763 42.40 -6.42 -2.28
N VAL A 764 41.11 -6.15 -2.49
CA VAL A 764 40.27 -6.84 -3.48
C VAL A 764 40.38 -6.24 -4.89
N LEU A 765 40.89 -5.00 -5.04
CA LEU A 765 40.95 -4.29 -6.33
C LEU A 765 41.67 -5.08 -7.44
N PRO A 766 42.79 -5.79 -7.18
CA PRO A 766 43.45 -6.60 -8.20
C PRO A 766 42.60 -7.78 -8.72
N GLN A 767 41.64 -8.26 -7.92
CA GLN A 767 40.75 -9.36 -8.29
C GLN A 767 39.50 -8.87 -9.06
N LEU A 768 39.18 -7.57 -9.02
CA LEU A 768 37.97 -6.98 -9.60
C LEU A 768 37.74 -7.33 -11.09
N PRO A 769 38.76 -7.38 -11.97
CA PRO A 769 38.56 -7.81 -13.35
C PRO A 769 38.01 -9.24 -13.49
N GLN A 770 38.42 -10.16 -12.62
CA GLN A 770 37.95 -11.55 -12.63
C GLN A 770 36.50 -11.66 -12.16
N TRP A 771 36.12 -10.86 -11.16
CA TRP A 771 34.72 -10.75 -10.71
C TRP A 771 33.81 -10.21 -11.82
N ILE A 772 34.24 -9.16 -12.54
CA ILE A 772 33.48 -8.57 -13.64
C ILE A 772 33.26 -9.57 -14.78
N ASP A 773 34.31 -10.30 -15.18
CA ASP A 773 34.19 -11.28 -16.26
C ASP A 773 33.27 -12.46 -15.90
N GLY A 774 33.35 -12.94 -14.65
CA GLY A 774 32.51 -14.01 -14.15
C GLY A 774 31.04 -13.63 -13.94
N LEU A 775 30.76 -12.41 -13.46
CA LEU A 775 29.40 -11.93 -13.14
C LEU A 775 28.63 -11.45 -14.38
N LEU A 776 29.33 -10.95 -15.39
CA LEU A 776 28.73 -10.46 -16.65
C LEU A 776 28.96 -11.46 -17.79
N SER A 777 28.61 -12.73 -17.59
CA SER A 777 28.72 -13.75 -18.65
C SER A 777 27.72 -13.48 -19.79
N GLN A 778 27.82 -14.20 -20.91
CA GLN A 778 26.92 -14.01 -22.08
C GLN A 778 25.44 -14.27 -21.78
N SER A 779 25.12 -14.84 -20.63
CA SER A 779 23.77 -15.21 -20.18
C SER A 779 23.17 -14.27 -19.13
N SER A 780 23.73 -13.08 -18.91
CA SER A 780 23.24 -12.15 -17.88
C SER A 780 21.94 -11.45 -18.26
N SER A 781 20.98 -11.39 -17.33
CA SER A 781 19.72 -10.65 -17.52
C SER A 781 19.89 -9.14 -17.37
N LYS A 782 18.91 -8.35 -17.82
CA LYS A 782 18.88 -6.88 -17.62
C LYS A 782 18.96 -6.52 -16.13
N ASP A 783 18.30 -7.30 -15.29
CA ASP A 783 18.27 -7.13 -13.84
C ASP A 783 19.63 -7.42 -13.18
N GLU A 784 20.30 -8.52 -13.56
CA GLU A 784 21.65 -8.83 -13.07
C GLU A 784 22.64 -7.72 -13.41
N MET A 785 22.55 -7.15 -14.62
CA MET A 785 23.37 -6.00 -15.03
C MET A 785 23.09 -4.77 -14.17
N ALA A 786 21.83 -4.46 -13.88
CA ALA A 786 21.45 -3.32 -13.06
C ALA A 786 21.93 -3.47 -11.61
N MET A 787 21.75 -4.66 -11.02
CA MET A 787 22.27 -4.96 -9.68
C MET A 787 23.79 -4.90 -9.60
N PHE A 788 24.49 -5.31 -10.67
CA PHE A 788 25.93 -5.21 -10.75
C PHE A 788 26.42 -3.75 -10.87
N LEU A 789 25.71 -2.91 -11.63
CA LEU A 789 26.00 -1.47 -11.70
C LEU A 789 25.88 -0.79 -10.33
N ARG A 790 24.86 -1.13 -9.54
CA ARG A 790 24.71 -0.63 -8.17
C ARG A 790 25.89 -1.00 -7.26
N LEU A 791 26.44 -2.18 -7.44
CA LEU A 791 27.65 -2.61 -6.72
C LEU A 791 28.88 -1.82 -7.18
N LEU A 792 29.05 -1.62 -8.50
CA LEU A 792 30.14 -0.80 -9.02
C LEU A 792 30.04 0.66 -8.54
N ASP A 793 28.83 1.21 -8.44
CA ASP A 793 28.58 2.54 -7.87
C ASP A 793 29.19 2.68 -6.47
N GLN A 794 28.96 1.68 -5.61
CA GLN A 794 29.52 1.64 -4.26
C GLN A 794 31.05 1.53 -4.26
N VAL A 795 31.62 0.70 -5.12
CA VAL A 795 33.07 0.51 -5.24
C VAL A 795 33.73 1.81 -5.74
N VAL A 796 33.18 2.42 -6.80
CA VAL A 796 33.70 3.67 -7.37
C VAL A 796 33.64 4.81 -6.37
N PHE A 797 32.51 4.97 -5.67
CA PHE A 797 32.36 5.99 -4.63
C PHE A 797 33.34 5.79 -3.47
N GLY A 798 33.59 4.55 -3.08
CA GLY A 798 34.41 4.23 -1.92
C GLY A 798 35.92 4.32 -2.15
N PHE A 799 36.41 3.84 -3.30
CA PHE A 799 37.85 3.81 -3.61
C PHE A 799 38.32 5.02 -4.44
N LYS A 800 37.40 5.75 -5.09
CA LYS A 800 37.67 7.00 -5.82
C LYS A 800 38.85 6.87 -6.79
N ALA A 801 39.94 7.64 -6.59
CA ALA A 801 41.09 7.64 -7.49
C ALA A 801 41.80 6.26 -7.58
N GLU A 802 41.70 5.41 -6.54
CA GLU A 802 42.39 4.11 -6.50
C GLU A 802 41.83 3.12 -7.54
N ILE A 803 40.58 3.28 -7.99
CA ILE A 803 39.96 2.41 -9.00
C ILE A 803 40.20 2.87 -10.45
N TYR A 804 40.87 4.02 -10.66
CA TYR A 804 40.97 4.64 -11.99
C TYR A 804 41.48 3.68 -13.07
N ASP A 805 42.61 3.00 -12.82
CA ASP A 805 43.24 2.11 -13.80
C ASP A 805 42.36 0.89 -14.13
N VAL A 806 41.67 0.36 -13.12
CA VAL A 806 40.78 -0.79 -13.28
C VAL A 806 39.52 -0.40 -14.06
N LEU A 807 38.91 0.74 -13.71
CA LEU A 807 37.75 1.27 -14.43
C LEU A 807 38.11 1.60 -15.88
N ASN A 808 39.30 2.14 -16.12
CA ASN A 808 39.76 2.49 -17.46
C ASN A 808 39.90 1.28 -18.39
N ALA A 809 40.34 0.13 -17.86
CA ALA A 809 40.43 -1.10 -18.62
C ALA A 809 39.07 -1.76 -18.91
N LEU A 810 38.06 -1.53 -18.05
CA LEU A 810 36.82 -2.30 -18.04
C LEU A 810 35.57 -1.53 -18.52
N LEU A 811 35.65 -0.21 -18.65
CA LEU A 811 34.50 0.62 -19.00
C LEU A 811 33.92 0.26 -20.38
N THR A 812 34.74 0.18 -21.43
CA THR A 812 34.24 -0.09 -22.79
C THR A 812 33.53 -1.45 -22.91
N PRO A 813 34.12 -2.58 -22.44
CA PRO A 813 33.43 -3.88 -22.42
C PRO A 813 32.10 -3.86 -21.65
N LEU A 814 32.04 -3.11 -20.54
CA LEU A 814 30.83 -2.97 -19.73
C LEU A 814 29.74 -2.21 -20.49
N LEU A 815 30.07 -1.07 -21.10
CA LEU A 815 29.11 -0.25 -21.87
C LEU A 815 28.54 -1.01 -23.08
N GLN A 816 29.36 -1.81 -23.76
CA GLN A 816 28.89 -2.65 -24.87
C GLN A 816 27.78 -3.62 -24.44
N ARG A 817 27.93 -4.24 -23.26
CA ARG A 817 26.93 -5.16 -22.71
C ARG A 817 25.65 -4.43 -22.30
N ILE A 818 25.77 -3.28 -21.64
CA ILE A 818 24.62 -2.47 -21.23
C ILE A 818 23.82 -2.01 -22.46
N PHE A 819 24.48 -1.58 -23.53
CA PHE A 819 23.78 -1.14 -24.75
C PHE A 819 23.05 -2.27 -25.45
N ALA A 820 23.58 -3.50 -25.41
CA ALA A 820 22.84 -4.67 -25.88
C ALA A 820 21.54 -4.85 -25.08
N GLY A 821 21.60 -4.82 -23.74
CA GLY A 821 20.43 -4.96 -22.87
C GLY A 821 19.42 -3.81 -23.00
N LEU A 822 19.87 -2.58 -23.25
CA LEU A 822 19.01 -1.41 -23.45
C LEU A 822 18.23 -1.42 -24.78
N THR A 823 18.69 -2.18 -25.77
CA THR A 823 18.12 -2.21 -27.13
C THR A 823 17.08 -3.33 -27.31
N GLU A 824 16.94 -4.23 -26.33
CA GLU A 824 15.98 -5.32 -26.39
C GLU A 824 14.52 -4.81 -26.38
N PRO A 825 13.62 -5.35 -27.22
CA PRO A 825 12.21 -4.98 -27.23
C PRO A 825 11.48 -5.44 -25.95
N ILE A 826 10.44 -4.69 -25.58
CA ILE A 826 9.59 -4.99 -24.42
C ILE A 826 8.49 -5.96 -24.86
N HIS A 827 8.42 -7.15 -24.27
CA HIS A 827 7.38 -8.15 -24.57
C HIS A 827 6.32 -8.30 -23.47
N GLY A 828 6.57 -7.76 -22.27
CA GLY A 828 5.64 -7.78 -21.14
C GLY A 828 6.01 -6.78 -20.04
N THR A 829 5.24 -6.78 -18.95
CA THR A 829 5.41 -5.86 -17.82
C THR A 829 6.76 -6.05 -17.11
N ASP A 830 7.23 -7.29 -16.95
CA ASP A 830 8.51 -7.57 -16.27
C ASP A 830 9.71 -7.02 -17.05
N ASP A 831 9.70 -7.16 -18.37
CA ASP A 831 10.72 -6.57 -19.25
C ASP A 831 10.75 -5.05 -19.12
N GLU A 832 9.58 -4.40 -19.00
CA GLU A 832 9.48 -2.96 -18.81
C GLU A 832 10.10 -2.52 -17.48
N ILE A 833 9.82 -3.25 -16.39
CA ILE A 833 10.36 -2.98 -15.05
C ILE A 833 11.89 -3.15 -15.05
N GLN A 834 12.39 -4.28 -15.55
CA GLN A 834 13.83 -4.57 -15.58
C GLN A 834 14.59 -3.57 -16.45
N LEU A 835 14.03 -3.19 -17.61
CA LEU A 835 14.62 -2.19 -18.48
C LEU A 835 14.62 -0.81 -17.83
N ALA A 836 13.57 -0.43 -17.10
CA ALA A 836 13.52 0.83 -16.36
C ALA A 836 14.58 0.89 -15.25
N GLU A 837 14.81 -0.22 -14.54
CA GLU A 837 15.85 -0.33 -13.53
C GLU A 837 17.26 -0.24 -14.15
N LEU A 838 17.53 -0.98 -15.24
CA LEU A 838 18.79 -0.90 -15.97
C LEU A 838 19.09 0.52 -16.45
N ARG A 839 18.09 1.22 -17.01
CA ARG A 839 18.22 2.63 -17.43
C ARG A 839 18.61 3.54 -16.26
N ARG A 840 17.99 3.35 -15.09
CA ARG A 840 18.27 4.15 -13.89
C ARG A 840 19.69 3.91 -13.37
N GLU A 841 20.09 2.65 -13.19
CA GLU A 841 21.41 2.31 -12.64
C GLU A 841 22.53 2.69 -13.63
N TYR A 842 22.32 2.56 -14.94
CA TYR A 842 23.26 3.04 -15.96
C TYR A 842 23.52 4.55 -15.85
N LEU A 843 22.47 5.35 -15.72
CA LEU A 843 22.59 6.80 -15.55
C LEU A 843 23.25 7.15 -14.21
N SER A 844 22.88 6.46 -13.12
CA SER A 844 23.53 6.59 -11.80
C SER A 844 25.04 6.36 -11.88
N PHE A 845 25.46 5.30 -12.56
CA PHE A 845 26.86 4.94 -12.73
C PHE A 845 27.67 6.02 -13.44
N ILE A 846 27.17 6.56 -14.55
CA ILE A 846 27.82 7.69 -15.23
C ILE A 846 27.90 8.90 -14.30
N GLN A 847 26.83 9.21 -13.58
CA GLN A 847 26.80 10.34 -12.66
C GLN A 847 27.84 10.20 -11.54
N ILE A 848 28.02 8.99 -11.01
CA ILE A 848 29.00 8.71 -9.94
C ILE A 848 30.43 8.84 -10.44
N ILE A 849 30.73 8.39 -11.66
CA ILE A 849 32.05 8.60 -12.30
C ILE A 849 32.35 10.11 -12.39
N LEU A 850 31.39 10.91 -12.89
CA LEU A 850 31.55 12.36 -13.07
C LEU A 850 31.61 13.16 -11.75
N ASN A 851 30.98 12.65 -10.68
CA ASN A 851 30.98 13.31 -9.38
C ASN A 851 32.24 13.04 -8.57
N ASN A 852 32.91 11.90 -8.81
CA ASN A 852 34.11 11.50 -8.07
C ASN A 852 35.44 11.88 -8.74
N GLY A 853 35.42 12.69 -9.81
CA GLY A 853 36.64 13.14 -10.46
C GLY A 853 37.26 12.09 -11.40
N LEU A 854 36.46 11.11 -11.86
CA LEU A 854 36.91 10.02 -12.74
C LEU A 854 36.54 10.26 -14.20
N GLU A 855 36.18 11.49 -14.58
CA GLU A 855 35.85 11.89 -15.95
C GLU A 855 36.96 11.59 -16.96
N GLY A 856 38.22 11.54 -16.51
CA GLY A 856 39.38 11.18 -17.35
C GLY A 856 39.27 9.78 -17.97
N VAL A 857 38.53 8.87 -17.33
CA VAL A 857 38.30 7.52 -17.84
C VAL A 857 37.42 7.53 -19.10
N LEU A 858 36.46 8.46 -19.20
CA LEU A 858 35.54 8.55 -20.34
C LEU A 858 36.23 9.04 -21.62
N ILE A 859 37.35 9.76 -21.48
CA ILE A 859 38.09 10.41 -22.58
C ILE A 859 39.47 9.79 -22.82
N SER A 860 39.79 8.67 -22.16
CA SER A 860 41.08 7.99 -22.32
C SER A 860 41.23 7.39 -23.72
N GLU A 861 42.47 7.11 -24.15
CA GLU A 861 42.73 6.47 -25.44
C GLU A 861 41.99 5.13 -25.61
N ALA A 862 41.72 4.41 -24.52
CA ALA A 862 40.99 3.16 -24.53
C ALA A 862 39.47 3.33 -24.74
N ASN A 863 38.88 4.41 -24.23
CA ASN A 863 37.43 4.59 -24.18
C ASN A 863 36.90 5.71 -25.10
N GLN A 864 37.77 6.57 -25.64
CA GLN A 864 37.39 7.72 -26.47
C GLN A 864 36.55 7.32 -27.69
N GLY A 865 36.78 6.13 -28.27
CA GLY A 865 35.99 5.61 -29.40
C GLY A 865 34.52 5.32 -29.08
N TYR A 866 34.16 5.14 -27.79
CA TYR A 866 32.79 4.88 -27.34
C TYR A 866 32.08 6.12 -26.75
N PHE A 867 32.80 7.24 -26.63
CA PHE A 867 32.29 8.46 -25.99
C PHE A 867 31.03 9.01 -26.68
N GLU A 868 31.02 9.09 -28.01
CA GLU A 868 29.87 9.63 -28.76
C GLU A 868 28.62 8.76 -28.60
N SER A 869 28.78 7.44 -28.61
CA SER A 869 27.70 6.48 -28.37
C SER A 869 27.13 6.61 -26.95
N LEU A 870 27.98 6.84 -25.95
CA LEU A 870 27.57 7.07 -24.56
C LEU A 870 26.72 8.34 -24.43
N ILE A 871 27.18 9.45 -25.00
CA ILE A 871 26.43 10.71 -24.96
C ILE A 871 25.09 10.58 -25.70
N SER A 872 25.08 9.93 -26.86
CA SER A 872 23.86 9.69 -27.64
C SER A 872 22.85 8.86 -26.85
N SER A 873 23.31 7.82 -26.14
CA SER A 873 22.47 7.01 -25.25
C SER A 873 21.84 7.84 -24.12
N VAL A 874 22.61 8.70 -23.44
CA VAL A 874 22.07 9.59 -22.39
C VAL A 874 21.02 10.55 -22.95
N ILE A 875 21.26 11.11 -24.14
CA ILE A 875 20.31 12.01 -24.82
C ILE A 875 19.00 11.29 -25.14
N GLU A 876 19.06 10.10 -25.73
CA GLU A 876 17.85 9.33 -26.08
C GLU A 876 17.06 8.94 -24.83
N LEU A 877 17.72 8.52 -23.74
CA LEU A 877 17.05 8.28 -22.45
C LEU A 877 16.42 9.54 -21.85
N GLY A 878 17.00 10.71 -22.09
CA GLY A 878 16.45 12.02 -21.73
C GLY A 878 15.11 12.33 -22.41
N LYS A 879 14.91 11.82 -23.64
CA LYS A 879 13.73 12.09 -24.47
C LYS A 879 12.53 11.19 -24.18
N ILE A 880 12.73 10.09 -23.48
CA ILE A 880 11.65 9.15 -23.15
C ILE A 880 10.73 9.79 -22.10
N LEU A 881 9.49 10.07 -22.49
CA LEU A 881 8.46 10.67 -21.64
C LEU A 881 7.28 9.74 -21.34
N ASP A 882 7.31 8.53 -21.91
CA ASP A 882 6.29 7.52 -21.69
C ASP A 882 6.69 6.63 -20.50
N GLY A 883 5.78 6.43 -19.54
CA GLY A 883 6.03 5.63 -18.34
C GLY A 883 6.83 6.36 -17.26
N ASN A 884 7.88 5.72 -16.73
CA ASN A 884 8.68 6.25 -15.63
C ASN A 884 9.56 7.43 -16.08
N LEU A 885 9.27 8.63 -15.56
CA LEU A 885 9.99 9.88 -15.88
C LEU A 885 11.33 10.05 -15.13
N GLY A 886 11.66 9.15 -14.21
CA GLY A 886 12.88 9.16 -13.42
C GLY A 886 14.17 9.21 -14.26
N PRO A 887 14.38 8.31 -15.24
CA PRO A 887 15.56 8.31 -16.12
C PRO A 887 15.72 9.60 -16.93
N SER A 888 14.63 10.17 -17.45
CA SER A 888 14.68 11.43 -18.21
C SER A 888 15.28 12.57 -17.38
N ARG A 889 14.80 12.73 -16.14
CA ARG A 889 15.36 13.71 -15.21
C ARG A 889 16.85 13.48 -14.94
N HIS A 890 17.25 12.23 -14.67
CA HIS A 890 18.65 11.89 -14.40
C HIS A 890 19.56 12.16 -15.60
N ALA A 891 19.09 11.86 -16.83
CA ALA A 891 19.82 12.15 -18.04
C ALA A 891 20.13 13.64 -18.18
N PHE A 892 19.16 14.53 -17.98
CA PHE A 892 19.40 15.98 -18.03
C PHE A 892 20.37 16.47 -16.93
N THR A 893 20.31 15.90 -15.73
CA THR A 893 21.29 16.20 -14.67
C THR A 893 22.71 15.76 -15.06
N ILE A 894 22.87 14.63 -15.76
CA ILE A 894 24.16 14.17 -16.29
C ILE A 894 24.66 15.11 -17.39
N LEU A 895 23.81 15.50 -18.34
CA LEU A 895 24.16 16.46 -19.38
C LEU A 895 24.60 17.81 -18.79
N LEU A 896 23.93 18.27 -17.73
CA LEU A 896 24.32 19.45 -16.96
C LEU A 896 25.72 19.29 -16.35
N ARG A 897 25.99 18.15 -15.72
CA ARG A 897 27.30 17.86 -15.10
C ARG A 897 28.42 17.78 -16.15
N ILE A 898 28.17 17.09 -17.25
CA ILE A 898 29.07 16.96 -18.41
C ILE A 898 29.42 18.35 -18.96
N SER A 899 28.40 19.19 -19.17
CA SER A 899 28.58 20.57 -19.65
C SER A 899 29.39 21.43 -18.66
N SER A 900 29.23 21.19 -17.36
CA SER A 900 29.99 21.90 -16.32
C SER A 900 31.47 21.49 -16.29
N ILE A 901 31.79 20.22 -16.56
CA ILE A 901 33.15 19.69 -16.48
C ILE A 901 33.96 20.06 -17.73
N TRP A 902 33.40 19.82 -18.92
CA TRP A 902 34.13 20.00 -20.19
C TRP A 902 33.84 21.33 -20.92
N GLY A 903 32.81 22.08 -20.51
CA GLY A 903 32.42 23.34 -21.14
C GLY A 903 33.38 24.52 -20.93
N GLY A 904 34.42 24.37 -20.10
CA GLY A 904 35.42 25.43 -19.85
C GLY A 904 34.97 26.49 -18.83
N PRO A 905 35.70 27.61 -18.70
CA PRO A 905 35.34 28.70 -17.79
C PRO A 905 34.07 29.45 -18.26
N ASP A 906 33.36 30.08 -17.33
CA ASP A 906 32.16 30.87 -17.67
C ASP A 906 32.55 32.17 -18.40
N VAL A 907 31.93 32.37 -19.57
CA VAL A 907 32.14 33.52 -20.47
C VAL A 907 30.99 34.53 -20.34
N ALA A 908 29.82 34.08 -19.87
CA ALA A 908 28.65 34.93 -19.59
C ALA A 908 28.12 34.71 -18.17
N THR A 909 27.48 35.75 -17.59
CA THR A 909 26.95 35.71 -16.22
C THR A 909 25.44 35.95 -16.19
N ILE A 910 24.73 35.13 -15.42
CA ILE A 910 23.29 35.30 -15.14
C ILE A 910 23.18 36.16 -13.89
N SER A 911 22.59 37.35 -14.01
CA SER A 911 22.46 38.29 -12.90
C SER A 911 21.28 39.24 -13.13
N GLN A 912 20.87 39.95 -12.08
CA GLN A 912 19.81 40.96 -12.19
C GLN A 912 20.14 42.06 -13.22
N ASN A 913 21.44 42.30 -13.48
CA ASN A 913 21.95 43.22 -14.49
C ASN A 913 23.00 42.50 -15.37
N PRO A 914 22.58 41.74 -16.40
CA PRO A 914 23.48 40.92 -17.20
C PRO A 914 24.49 41.80 -17.96
N THR A 915 25.77 41.43 -17.89
CA THR A 915 26.85 42.06 -18.67
C THR A 915 27.06 41.27 -19.96
N ALA A 916 27.48 41.93 -21.04
CA ALA A 916 27.78 41.26 -22.31
C ALA A 916 28.83 40.14 -22.10
N PRO A 917 28.78 39.02 -22.84
CA PRO A 917 29.73 37.93 -22.71
C PRO A 917 31.19 38.42 -22.90
N ILE A 918 32.10 37.97 -22.03
CA ILE A 918 33.49 38.43 -22.00
C ILE A 918 34.41 37.31 -22.51
N GLY A 919 34.87 37.42 -23.76
CA GLY A 919 35.83 36.49 -24.36
C GLY A 919 35.20 35.44 -25.29
N SER A 920 36.02 34.53 -25.80
CA SER A 920 35.57 33.38 -26.61
C SER A 920 35.53 32.12 -25.76
N ALA A 921 34.62 31.19 -26.09
CA ALA A 921 34.51 29.91 -25.40
C ALA A 921 35.84 29.14 -25.45
N SER A 922 36.27 28.60 -24.31
CA SER A 922 37.51 27.82 -24.19
C SER A 922 37.21 26.47 -23.53
N PRO A 923 36.49 25.56 -24.25
CA PRO A 923 36.16 24.25 -23.71
C PRO A 923 37.42 23.41 -23.45
N VAL A 924 37.34 22.49 -22.51
CA VAL A 924 38.42 21.55 -22.17
C VAL A 924 38.70 20.60 -23.35
N ILE A 925 37.65 20.22 -24.07
CA ILE A 925 37.72 19.42 -25.30
C ILE A 925 37.46 20.35 -26.49
N PRO A 926 38.36 20.44 -27.48
CA PRO A 926 38.17 21.28 -28.66
C PRO A 926 36.85 20.98 -29.40
N GLY A 927 36.03 22.00 -29.65
CA GLY A 927 34.74 21.87 -30.36
C GLY A 927 33.56 21.42 -29.50
N PHE A 928 33.77 21.20 -28.19
CA PHE A 928 32.69 20.80 -27.28
C PHE A 928 31.64 21.89 -27.06
N ASP A 929 32.03 23.17 -27.24
CA ASP A 929 31.14 24.33 -27.25
C ASP A 929 30.06 24.23 -28.34
N GLN A 930 30.45 23.92 -29.57
CA GLN A 930 29.51 23.67 -30.67
C GLN A 930 28.70 22.40 -30.43
N PHE A 931 29.34 21.33 -29.93
CA PHE A 931 28.66 20.07 -29.63
C PHE A 931 27.52 20.23 -28.61
N MET A 932 27.70 21.04 -27.56
CA MET A 932 26.64 21.35 -26.59
C MET A 932 25.43 22.03 -27.25
N ILE A 933 25.69 22.96 -28.16
CA ILE A 933 24.65 23.70 -28.90
C ILE A 933 23.93 22.76 -29.89
N ASP A 934 24.66 21.91 -30.60
CA ASP A 934 24.09 21.04 -31.64
C ASP A 934 23.36 19.81 -31.08
N ARG A 935 23.74 19.32 -29.90
CA ARG A 935 23.16 18.08 -29.33
C ARG A 935 22.29 18.33 -28.11
N PHE A 936 22.80 19.02 -27.08
CA PHE A 936 22.11 19.14 -25.79
C PHE A 936 20.95 20.10 -25.86
N HIS A 937 21.15 21.28 -26.46
CA HIS A 937 20.08 22.24 -26.67
C HIS A 937 18.96 21.65 -27.55
N ASN A 938 19.30 20.97 -28.65
CA ASN A 938 18.29 20.33 -29.48
C ASN A 938 17.46 19.27 -28.70
N ALA A 939 18.10 18.47 -27.85
CA ALA A 939 17.40 17.51 -26.99
C ALA A 939 16.41 18.19 -26.01
N CYS A 940 16.79 19.32 -25.38
CA CYS A 940 15.90 20.11 -24.54
C CYS A 940 14.62 20.51 -25.30
N TRP A 941 14.77 21.00 -26.53
CA TRP A 941 13.64 21.48 -27.33
C TRP A 941 12.77 20.36 -27.92
N GLU A 942 13.34 19.18 -28.21
CA GLU A 942 12.55 18.00 -28.58
C GLU A 942 11.62 17.58 -27.43
N VAL A 943 12.11 17.55 -26.19
CA VAL A 943 11.29 17.24 -25.01
C VAL A 943 10.22 18.30 -24.78
N LEU A 944 10.56 19.59 -24.87
CA LEU A 944 9.59 20.69 -24.72
C LEU A 944 8.50 20.70 -25.80
N ARG A 945 8.75 20.08 -26.97
CA ARG A 945 7.79 19.99 -28.08
C ARG A 945 6.87 18.77 -27.99
N ASN A 946 7.15 17.82 -27.11
CA ASN A 946 6.37 16.59 -27.02
C ASN A 946 5.00 16.84 -26.36
N PRO A 947 3.87 16.44 -26.97
CA PRO A 947 2.52 16.65 -26.43
C PRO A 947 2.26 15.93 -25.08
N ASN A 948 3.03 14.89 -24.78
CA ASN A 948 2.95 14.15 -23.50
C ASN A 948 3.62 14.93 -22.34
N PHE A 949 4.44 15.94 -22.64
CA PHE A 949 5.12 16.75 -21.62
C PHE A 949 4.17 17.80 -21.00
N ARG A 950 3.63 17.52 -19.80
CA ARG A 950 2.61 18.38 -19.14
C ARG A 950 3.02 18.89 -17.73
N PRO A 951 4.00 19.81 -17.63
CA PRO A 951 4.50 20.33 -16.36
C PRO A 951 3.48 21.18 -15.56
N GLY A 952 2.30 21.48 -16.14
CA GLY A 952 1.19 22.16 -15.47
C GLY A 952 0.26 21.24 -14.66
N GLN A 953 0.25 19.95 -14.95
CA GLN A 953 -0.65 18.98 -14.33
C GLN A 953 0.13 17.97 -13.48
N ASP A 954 1.37 17.67 -13.87
CA ASP A 954 2.23 16.71 -13.19
C ASP A 954 3.49 17.38 -12.57
N ALA A 955 3.77 17.01 -11.32
CA ALA A 955 4.92 17.51 -10.57
C ALA A 955 6.25 16.92 -11.06
N GLN A 956 6.28 15.71 -11.63
CA GLN A 956 7.50 15.06 -12.10
C GLN A 956 8.02 15.69 -13.40
N THR A 957 7.15 15.90 -14.39
CA THR A 957 7.48 16.67 -15.60
C THR A 957 7.92 18.11 -15.27
N LYS A 958 7.39 18.72 -14.21
CA LYS A 958 7.88 20.03 -13.73
C LYS A 958 9.32 19.97 -13.22
N GLN A 959 9.76 18.88 -12.61
CA GLN A 959 11.18 18.72 -12.22
C GLN A 959 12.09 18.62 -13.45
N ILE A 960 11.68 17.86 -14.47
CA ILE A 960 12.44 17.78 -15.74
C ILE A 960 12.57 19.18 -16.37
N LEU A 961 11.50 19.98 -16.35
CA LEU A 961 11.55 21.36 -16.84
C LEU A 961 12.58 22.23 -16.11
N VAL A 962 12.77 22.02 -14.80
CA VAL A 962 13.78 22.72 -14.00
C VAL A 962 15.20 22.31 -14.40
N GLU A 963 15.43 21.03 -14.67
CA GLU A 963 16.74 20.52 -15.14
C GLU A 963 17.05 21.04 -16.56
N ILE A 964 16.07 21.01 -17.48
CA ILE A 964 16.19 21.58 -18.84
C ILE A 964 16.52 23.07 -18.76
N ALA A 965 15.79 23.84 -17.96
CA ALA A 965 16.03 25.26 -17.77
C ALA A 965 17.45 25.54 -17.24
N SER A 966 17.93 24.70 -16.31
CA SER A 966 19.28 24.81 -15.75
C SER A 966 20.35 24.49 -16.80
N LEU A 967 20.11 23.50 -17.67
CA LEU A 967 21.01 23.13 -18.76
C LEU A 967 21.11 24.24 -19.80
N GLU A 968 19.99 24.82 -20.25
CA GLU A 968 19.98 25.95 -21.19
C GLU A 968 20.72 27.17 -20.62
N GLN A 969 20.52 27.46 -19.33
CA GLN A 969 21.25 28.52 -18.62
C GLN A 969 22.75 28.25 -18.58
N LEU A 970 23.17 27.01 -18.31
CA LEU A 970 24.59 26.62 -18.29
C LEU A 970 25.22 26.69 -19.68
N ILE A 971 24.53 26.23 -20.73
CA ILE A 971 25.02 26.34 -22.11
C ILE A 971 25.28 27.81 -22.45
N TYR A 972 24.37 28.71 -22.06
CA TYR A 972 24.56 30.15 -22.21
C TYR A 972 25.78 30.68 -21.45
N THR A 973 25.99 30.31 -20.18
CA THR A 973 27.15 30.81 -19.42
C THR A 973 28.47 30.36 -20.02
N LYS A 974 28.54 29.16 -20.63
CA LYS A 974 29.75 28.61 -21.24
C LYS A 974 30.04 29.14 -22.65
N THR A 975 29.02 29.39 -23.46
CA THR A 975 29.18 29.68 -24.90
C THR A 975 28.87 31.13 -25.29
N GLY A 976 28.14 31.88 -24.44
CA GLY A 976 27.87 33.31 -24.63
C GLY A 976 27.16 33.63 -25.95
N ASP A 977 27.78 34.51 -26.75
CA ASP A 977 27.19 35.04 -27.99
C ASP A 977 26.89 33.96 -29.05
N ALA A 978 27.66 32.87 -29.09
CA ALA A 978 27.44 31.78 -30.04
C ALA A 978 26.06 31.12 -29.87
N PHE A 979 25.63 30.95 -28.62
CA PHE A 979 24.31 30.40 -28.31
C PHE A 979 23.17 31.38 -28.60
N ILE A 980 23.37 32.68 -28.34
CA ILE A 980 22.39 33.71 -28.71
C ILE A 980 22.15 33.69 -30.22
N GLN A 981 23.22 33.62 -31.02
CA GLN A 981 23.11 33.58 -32.49
C GLN A 981 22.36 32.33 -32.96
N ASN A 982 22.59 31.17 -32.35
CA ASN A 982 21.87 29.95 -32.69
C ASN A 982 20.36 30.03 -32.34
N LEU A 983 20.03 30.59 -31.18
CA LEU A 983 18.63 30.82 -30.76
C LEU A 983 17.90 31.75 -31.73
N GLN A 984 18.55 32.85 -32.14
CA GLN A 984 17.99 33.84 -33.06
C GLN A 984 17.76 33.28 -34.46
N ASN A 985 18.74 32.52 -34.98
CA ASN A 985 18.69 31.98 -36.34
C ASN A 985 17.85 30.70 -36.47
N GLY A 986 17.72 29.90 -35.41
CA GLY A 986 17.03 28.60 -35.43
C GLY A 986 15.69 28.61 -34.70
N VAL A 987 15.72 28.67 -33.37
CA VAL A 987 14.56 28.40 -32.51
C VAL A 987 13.52 29.52 -32.59
N PHE A 988 13.91 30.79 -32.49
CA PHE A 988 12.96 31.90 -32.50
C PHE A 988 12.26 32.07 -33.85
N ALA A 989 13.02 31.91 -34.95
CA ALA A 989 12.49 31.98 -36.31
C ALA A 989 11.50 30.85 -36.63
N SER A 990 11.75 29.63 -36.13
CA SER A 990 10.87 28.47 -36.38
C SER A 990 9.62 28.42 -35.50
N LEU A 991 9.64 29.07 -34.33
CA LEU A 991 8.62 28.92 -33.29
C LEU A 991 7.80 30.18 -32.97
N GLY A 992 8.10 31.32 -33.61
CA GLY A 992 7.37 32.58 -33.39
C GLY A 992 7.46 33.13 -31.97
N ILE A 993 8.53 32.77 -31.23
CA ILE A 993 8.77 33.20 -29.85
C ILE A 993 9.33 34.63 -29.86
N ASN A 994 8.89 35.47 -28.93
CA ASN A 994 9.50 36.77 -28.70
C ASN A 994 10.91 36.59 -28.11
N GLY A 995 11.93 36.66 -28.99
CA GLY A 995 13.33 36.42 -28.63
C GLY A 995 13.85 37.34 -27.53
N ASP A 996 13.37 38.59 -27.47
CA ASP A 996 13.79 39.56 -26.46
C ASP A 996 13.31 39.19 -25.05
N GLU A 997 12.08 38.67 -24.94
CA GLU A 997 11.51 38.24 -23.68
C GLU A 997 12.14 36.93 -23.19
N PHE A 998 12.41 36.00 -24.11
CA PHE A 998 13.11 34.75 -23.80
C PHE A 998 14.54 35.02 -23.32
N LEU A 999 15.31 35.83 -24.06
CA LEU A 999 16.69 36.17 -23.70
C LEU A 999 16.74 36.95 -22.39
N ARG A 1000 15.79 37.86 -22.13
CA ARG A 1000 15.66 38.54 -20.84
C ARG A 1000 15.41 37.53 -19.72
N SER A 1001 14.44 36.63 -19.88
CA SER A 1001 14.14 35.62 -18.86
C SER A 1001 15.32 34.67 -18.61
N LEU A 1002 16.02 34.22 -19.65
CA LEU A 1002 17.20 33.36 -19.56
C LEU A 1002 18.34 34.04 -18.77
N THR A 1003 18.62 35.32 -19.06
CA THR A 1003 19.79 36.06 -18.55
C THR A 1003 19.56 36.73 -17.19
N THR A 1004 18.32 37.07 -16.84
CA THR A 1004 18.01 37.77 -15.56
C THR A 1004 17.52 36.85 -14.44
N SER A 1005 17.10 35.62 -14.75
CA SER A 1005 16.54 34.70 -13.77
C SER A 1005 17.63 34.06 -12.90
N THR A 1006 17.95 34.71 -11.77
CA THR A 1006 18.91 34.19 -10.77
C THR A 1006 18.31 33.10 -9.87
N ASP A 1007 16.99 33.06 -9.74
CA ASP A 1007 16.28 32.01 -8.99
C ASP A 1007 15.96 30.83 -9.92
N LYS A 1008 16.28 29.62 -9.45
CA LYS A 1008 16.01 28.34 -10.13
C LYS A 1008 14.53 28.12 -10.48
N LYS A 1009 13.60 28.93 -9.96
CA LYS A 1009 12.15 28.82 -10.25
C LYS A 1009 11.65 29.77 -11.33
N GLN A 1010 12.31 30.89 -11.60
CA GLN A 1010 11.78 31.95 -12.46
C GLN A 1010 11.78 31.55 -13.94
N PHE A 1011 12.93 31.08 -14.44
CA PHE A 1011 13.05 30.66 -15.84
C PHE A 1011 12.18 29.42 -16.17
N PRO A 1012 12.11 28.36 -15.34
CA PRO A 1012 11.16 27.28 -15.54
C PRO A 1012 9.69 27.73 -15.55
N SER A 1013 9.33 28.72 -14.72
CA SER A 1013 7.95 29.25 -14.70
C SER A 1013 7.62 29.99 -16.00
N TYR A 1014 8.59 30.71 -16.58
CA TYR A 1014 8.44 31.31 -17.90
C TYR A 1014 8.27 30.25 -18.98
N LEU A 1015 9.12 29.22 -19.02
CA LEU A 1015 8.99 28.11 -19.98
C LEU A 1015 7.65 27.37 -19.82
N GLN A 1016 7.18 27.18 -18.59
CA GLN A 1016 5.86 26.60 -18.32
C GLN A 1016 4.72 27.46 -18.87
N GLY A 1017 4.82 28.79 -18.72
CA GLY A 1017 3.86 29.74 -19.31
C GLY A 1017 3.85 29.69 -20.83
N LEU A 1018 5.04 29.58 -21.44
CA LEU A 1018 5.21 29.42 -22.89
C LEU A 1018 4.62 28.12 -23.42
N LEU A 1019 4.67 27.03 -22.65
CA LEU A 1019 4.01 25.76 -23.01
C LEU A 1019 2.48 25.85 -22.87
N LYS A 1020 1.97 26.55 -21.85
CA LYS A 1020 0.52 26.74 -21.66
C LYS A 1020 -0.13 27.59 -22.73
N SER A 1021 0.57 28.58 -23.30
CA SER A 1021 0.03 29.39 -24.40
C SER A 1021 -0.03 28.65 -25.74
N ARG A 1022 0.51 27.42 -25.80
CA ARG A 1022 0.54 26.55 -26.98
C ARG A 1022 -0.47 25.40 -26.95
N GLN A 1023 -1.00 25.08 -25.78
CA GLN A 1023 -2.12 24.14 -25.59
C GLN A 1023 -3.42 24.91 -25.71
#